data_AF-A0A091QGK0-F1
#
_entry.id   AF-A0A091QGK0-F1
#
_cell.length_a   1.000
_cell.length_b   1.000
_cell.length_c   1.000
_cell.angle_alpha   90.00
_cell.angle_beta   90.00
_cell.angle_gamma   90.00
#
_symmetry.space_group_name_H-M   'P 1'
#
loop_
_entity.id
_entity.type
_entity.pdbx_description
1 polymer ?
#
loop_
_entity_poly.entity_id
_entity_poly.type
_entity_poly.pdbx_seq_one_letter_code
_entity_poly.pdbx_strand_id
1 'polypeptide(L)'
;QTSLLSERVPTPVTDVDSTSSVSLESKNILWEETLLDALLNFSATPKGLFLLHSTGAMNDCVNFMFSSLSKKLQTNEYEEFGNRVLVAQMATTPTGAVALQSSGYIKALVTDLWALLECGKDDLRITQRKSTPVDPIDQSCQKSFLSLINLLTYPAVFELLSKQDIPNKQMYSLREVPTNIIDIIDRLVILNSEAKIHSLFSYEQSHIFGLRLLNVLCCELNTLLLLETQYKVSQVLLTAQEENVTETSEGPGDFIIDGLSVERNHVLVRINLIGGPQERILPLRVLDKSSDPYPWPMFSSLPLPKCYLAEIPRKPEYRQDKDLDKLLSLLKSPKKQTGWKETCRKQFCKVMKARPDTISGTTLAELIEKFVLHLSESRSDCYFSMGNYKAMNADVKNESLSSVQQLGVEMTVRYGKYLNLLKEHAENELCFVLMNCEKFLEQQQRTVVSSLCCLQECYPGYDWFASSVFLIMSGDREKTLTFLQQFSCLLVSAFLWLPRLHLSMHLPVTTVESGIHPVYFCSSHHIEMLLKAELPLVFSAFHMSGFAPSQICLQWITQCFWNYMDWNEICHYIAICVFLGPDYQIYMCISVFRHLQQDILKHTEAQDLQVFLKEEALCGFRVSDYLEYMESLEAIYRPMLLNDMRNIRVQNT
;
A
#
# COMPACT_ATOMS: atom_id res chain seq x y z
N GLN A 1 72.92 50.75 -12.63
CA GLN A 1 73.56 49.45 -12.35
C GLN A 1 72.85 48.80 -11.18
N THR A 2 72.71 47.49 -11.28
CA THR A 2 71.87 46.55 -10.53
C THR A 2 72.21 46.35 -9.05
N SER A 3 71.16 46.04 -8.29
CA SER A 3 71.03 45.06 -7.19
C SER A 3 71.77 45.25 -5.86
N LEU A 4 71.02 45.26 -4.74
CA LEU A 4 70.82 44.09 -3.85
C LEU A 4 70.07 44.49 -2.55
N LEU A 5 69.23 43.57 -2.08
CA LEU A 5 68.83 43.30 -0.68
C LEU A 5 67.79 44.19 0.03
N SER A 6 66.62 43.57 0.23
CA SER A 6 65.86 43.47 1.50
C SER A 6 65.41 44.74 2.21
N GLU A 7 64.12 45.08 2.09
CA GLU A 7 63.39 45.76 3.16
C GLU A 7 61.90 45.38 3.18
N ARG A 8 61.35 45.41 4.40
CA ARG A 8 60.17 44.67 4.88
C ARG A 8 58.84 45.16 4.29
N VAL A 9 57.92 44.22 4.11
CA VAL A 9 56.48 44.46 3.86
C VAL A 9 55.84 45.08 5.11
N PRO A 10 55.09 46.19 5.01
CA PRO A 10 54.36 46.75 6.13
C PRO A 10 53.07 45.93 6.38
N THR A 11 52.83 45.61 7.65
CA THR A 11 51.59 44.96 8.13
C THR A 11 50.38 45.85 7.82
N PRO A 12 49.31 45.35 7.18
CA PRO A 12 48.08 46.11 7.03
C PRO A 12 47.34 46.16 8.37
N VAL A 13 46.96 47.38 8.75
CA VAL A 13 46.11 47.69 9.90
C VAL A 13 44.74 47.07 9.67
N THR A 14 44.23 46.35 10.68
CA THR A 14 42.86 45.84 10.72
C THR A 14 41.86 46.99 10.74
N ASP A 15 41.24 47.26 9.59
CA ASP A 15 39.99 48.00 9.55
C ASP A 15 38.90 47.17 10.23
N VAL A 16 38.44 47.70 11.36
CA VAL A 16 37.28 47.29 12.11
C VAL A 16 36.06 47.71 11.30
N ASP A 17 35.54 46.84 10.42
CA ASP A 17 34.17 46.92 9.88
C ASP A 17 33.77 45.68 9.02
N SER A 18 34.20 44.46 9.39
CA SER A 18 33.78 43.22 8.68
C SER A 18 33.33 42.08 9.60
N THR A 19 33.21 42.30 10.91
CA THR A 19 32.80 41.25 11.88
C THR A 19 31.30 41.19 12.15
N SER A 20 30.49 42.13 11.66
CA SER A 20 29.04 42.12 11.87
C SER A 20 28.29 41.22 10.87
N SER A 21 28.70 41.18 9.59
CA SER A 21 28.02 40.41 8.54
C SER A 21 28.19 38.90 8.70
N VAL A 22 29.41 38.42 8.98
CA VAL A 22 29.72 36.98 9.16
C VAL A 22 28.98 36.38 10.37
N SER A 23 28.76 37.18 11.41
CA SER A 23 27.98 36.77 12.60
C SER A 23 26.47 36.72 12.38
N LEU A 24 25.97 37.46 11.38
CA LEU A 24 24.55 37.51 11.03
C LEU A 24 24.19 36.38 10.05
N GLU A 25 25.05 36.13 9.05
CA GLU A 25 24.90 35.00 8.12
C GLU A 25 24.93 33.65 8.84
N SER A 26 25.87 33.45 9.77
CA SER A 26 25.93 32.23 10.60
C SER A 26 24.70 32.05 11.51
N LYS A 27 24.15 33.14 12.04
CA LYS A 27 22.88 33.10 12.80
C LYS A 27 21.69 32.79 11.91
N ASN A 28 21.62 33.38 10.71
CA ASN A 28 20.53 33.15 9.77
C ASN A 28 20.50 31.69 9.30
N ILE A 29 21.66 31.09 9.00
CA ILE A 29 21.78 29.67 8.65
C ILE A 29 21.29 28.79 9.81
N LEU A 30 21.68 29.08 11.06
CA LEU A 30 21.22 28.32 12.23
C LEU A 30 19.69 28.39 12.41
N TRP A 31 19.10 29.56 12.19
CA TRP A 31 17.64 29.73 12.26
C TRP A 31 16.91 28.94 11.18
N GLU A 32 17.44 28.95 9.96
CA GLU A 32 16.90 28.20 8.83
C GLU A 32 16.98 26.68 9.07
N GLU A 33 18.13 26.17 9.51
CA GLU A 33 18.29 24.75 9.87
C GLU A 33 17.34 24.35 11.02
N THR A 34 17.17 25.21 12.02
CA THR A 34 16.23 24.96 13.14
C THR A 34 14.78 24.93 12.66
N LEU A 35 14.40 25.81 11.73
CA LEU A 35 13.06 25.83 11.15
C LEU A 35 12.80 24.57 10.32
N LEU A 36 13.77 24.18 9.48
CA LEU A 36 13.68 22.96 8.66
C LEU A 36 13.58 21.70 9.54
N ASP A 37 14.34 21.63 10.63
CA ASP A 37 14.23 20.54 11.60
C ASP A 37 12.84 20.49 12.29
N ALA A 38 12.31 21.66 12.69
CA ALA A 38 10.96 21.74 13.25
C ALA A 38 9.88 21.30 12.25
N LEU A 39 10.00 21.70 10.97
CA LEU A 39 9.10 21.29 9.89
C LEU A 39 9.21 19.79 9.60
N LEU A 40 10.40 19.21 9.64
CA LEU A 40 10.61 17.77 9.51
C LEU A 40 9.93 17.02 10.65
N ASN A 41 10.13 17.45 11.90
CA ASN A 41 9.47 16.84 13.06
C ASN A 41 7.93 16.92 12.95
N PHE A 42 7.40 18.00 12.40
CA PHE A 42 5.96 18.14 12.13
C PHE A 42 5.48 17.13 11.06
N SER A 43 6.30 16.92 10.02
CA SER A 43 6.03 15.97 8.92
C SER A 43 6.08 14.49 9.33
N ALA A 44 6.48 14.18 10.57
CA ALA A 44 6.45 12.83 11.12
C ALA A 44 5.03 12.24 11.24
N THR A 45 3.99 13.08 11.14
CA THR A 45 2.59 12.65 11.13
C THR A 45 1.95 12.88 9.76
N PRO A 46 0.96 12.06 9.34
CA PRO A 46 0.32 12.21 8.03
C PRO A 46 -0.31 13.59 7.79
N LYS A 47 -0.98 14.16 8.80
CA LYS A 47 -1.58 15.50 8.72
C LYS A 47 -0.51 16.60 8.69
N GLY A 48 0.58 16.42 9.44
CA GLY A 48 1.70 17.36 9.42
C GLY A 48 2.42 17.37 8.08
N LEU A 49 2.61 16.22 7.44
CA LEU A 49 3.19 16.13 6.10
C LEU A 49 2.30 16.82 5.05
N PHE A 50 0.98 16.62 5.13
CA PHE A 50 0.02 17.30 4.27
C PHE A 50 0.07 18.83 4.43
N LEU A 51 0.22 19.32 5.67
CA LEU A 51 0.39 20.74 5.93
C LEU A 51 1.76 21.26 5.46
N LEU A 52 2.83 20.48 5.60
CA LEU A 52 4.16 20.82 5.07
C LEU A 52 4.10 21.07 3.56
N HIS A 53 3.41 20.21 2.81
CA HIS A 53 3.19 20.44 1.38
C HIS A 53 2.58 21.82 1.10
N SER A 54 1.58 22.22 1.89
CA SER A 54 0.89 23.49 1.71
C SER A 54 1.80 24.71 1.92
N THR A 55 2.96 24.55 2.58
CA THR A 55 3.95 25.62 2.75
C THR A 55 4.89 25.80 1.55
N GLY A 56 4.98 24.82 0.65
CA GLY A 56 5.95 24.80 -0.45
C GLY A 56 7.38 24.40 -0.06
N ALA A 57 7.69 24.22 1.23
CA ALA A 57 9.04 23.91 1.73
C ALA A 57 9.42 22.41 1.69
N MET A 58 8.68 21.58 0.97
CA MET A 58 8.88 20.11 0.95
C MET A 58 10.28 19.72 0.46
N ASN A 59 10.70 20.27 -0.68
CA ASN A 59 11.99 19.95 -1.28
C ASN A 59 13.15 20.40 -0.37
N ASP A 60 13.04 21.58 0.24
CA ASP A 60 14.06 22.11 1.15
C ASP A 60 14.20 21.23 2.39
N CYS A 61 13.08 20.78 2.98
CA CYS A 61 13.07 19.87 4.12
C CYS A 61 13.71 18.51 3.77
N VAL A 62 13.38 17.93 2.61
CA VAL A 62 13.95 16.64 2.18
C VAL A 62 15.44 16.76 1.88
N ASN A 63 15.86 17.83 1.22
CA ASN A 63 17.28 18.11 0.98
C ASN A 63 18.06 18.30 2.29
N PHE A 64 17.49 19.03 3.24
CA PHE A 64 18.06 19.19 4.57
C PHE A 64 18.16 17.85 5.31
N MET A 65 17.10 17.05 5.32
CA MET A 65 17.08 15.70 5.90
C MET A 65 18.19 14.82 5.30
N PHE A 66 18.33 14.79 3.97
CA PHE A 66 19.34 13.99 3.30
C PHE A 66 20.77 14.49 3.60
N SER A 67 20.97 15.81 3.64
CA SER A 67 22.26 16.40 4.00
C SER A 67 22.66 16.08 5.45
N SER A 68 21.68 16.12 6.37
CA SER A 68 21.86 15.79 7.78
C SER A 68 22.19 14.30 7.95
N LEU A 69 21.48 13.42 7.24
CA LEU A 69 21.77 11.98 7.20
C LEU A 69 23.20 11.70 6.71
N SER A 70 23.61 12.36 5.63
CA SER A 70 24.96 12.21 5.07
C SER A 70 26.06 12.67 6.04
N LYS A 71 25.82 13.78 6.77
CA LYS A 71 26.73 14.28 7.82
C LYS A 71 26.77 13.37 9.05
N LYS A 72 25.62 12.82 9.48
CA LYS A 72 25.51 11.90 10.62
C LYS A 72 26.20 10.54 10.34
N LEU A 73 26.10 10.05 9.10
CA LEU A 73 26.85 8.88 8.63
C LEU A 73 28.38 9.08 8.69
N GLN A 74 28.86 10.30 8.47
CA GLN A 74 30.29 10.64 8.56
C GLN A 74 30.78 10.79 10.02
N THR A 75 29.88 11.07 10.96
CA THR A 75 30.20 11.38 12.37
C THR A 75 29.90 10.25 13.35
N ASN A 76 29.33 9.12 12.90
CA ASN A 76 28.94 7.95 13.73
C ASN A 76 27.96 8.28 14.88
N GLU A 77 27.19 9.36 14.78
CA GLU A 77 26.19 9.72 15.80
C GLU A 77 24.90 8.91 15.62
N TYR A 78 24.52 8.14 16.65
CA TYR A 78 23.36 7.25 16.65
C TYR A 78 22.03 8.00 16.86
N GLU A 79 21.37 8.39 15.77
CA GLU A 79 19.92 8.64 15.74
C GLU A 79 19.33 8.14 14.41
N GLU A 80 19.25 6.82 14.27
CA GLU A 80 18.92 6.16 13.00
C GLU A 80 17.41 5.94 12.78
N PHE A 81 16.59 6.04 13.82
CA PHE A 81 15.18 5.61 13.77
C PHE A 81 14.23 6.70 13.28
N GLY A 82 14.35 7.93 13.81
CA GLY A 82 13.45 9.05 13.44
C GLY A 82 13.50 9.39 11.95
N ASN A 83 14.69 9.40 11.36
CA ASN A 83 14.87 9.70 9.94
C ASN A 83 14.27 8.65 9.01
N ARG A 84 14.26 7.36 9.40
CA ARG A 84 13.63 6.31 8.60
C ARG A 84 12.11 6.43 8.59
N VAL A 85 11.52 6.79 9.73
CA VAL A 85 10.07 7.08 9.82
C VAL A 85 9.70 8.28 8.93
N LEU A 86 10.53 9.33 8.90
CA LEU A 86 10.31 10.47 8.01
C LEU A 86 10.35 10.09 6.53
N VAL A 87 11.37 9.34 6.09
CA VAL A 87 11.45 8.82 4.71
C VAL A 87 10.23 7.98 4.37
N ALA A 88 9.79 7.12 5.29
CA ALA A 88 8.58 6.32 5.14
C ALA A 88 7.32 7.19 4.95
N GLN A 89 7.11 8.21 5.78
CA GLN A 89 5.97 9.13 5.61
C GLN A 89 6.04 9.87 4.26
N MET A 90 7.22 10.36 3.88
CA MET A 90 7.44 11.07 2.61
C MET A 90 7.09 10.17 1.41
N ALA A 91 7.60 8.94 1.40
CA ALA A 91 7.34 7.95 0.34
C ALA A 91 5.87 7.59 0.18
N THR A 92 5.06 7.75 1.23
CA THR A 92 3.62 7.46 1.24
C THR A 92 2.80 8.52 0.49
N THR A 93 3.45 9.60 0.03
CA THR A 93 2.83 10.66 -0.76
C THR A 93 3.53 10.82 -2.10
N PRO A 94 2.80 11.09 -3.20
CA PRO A 94 3.43 11.30 -4.51
C PRO A 94 4.46 12.43 -4.52
N THR A 95 4.12 13.56 -3.90
CA THR A 95 5.01 14.73 -3.80
C THR A 95 6.25 14.47 -2.97
N GLY A 96 6.12 13.76 -1.84
CA GLY A 96 7.26 13.34 -1.03
C GLY A 96 8.17 12.34 -1.76
N ALA A 97 7.61 11.40 -2.54
CA ALA A 97 8.39 10.47 -3.35
C ALA A 97 9.23 11.18 -4.42
N VAL A 98 8.65 12.14 -5.13
CA VAL A 98 9.37 12.96 -6.12
C VAL A 98 10.46 13.81 -5.46
N ALA A 99 10.20 14.37 -4.27
CA ALA A 99 11.21 15.09 -3.50
C ALA A 99 12.39 14.20 -3.06
N LEU A 100 12.11 12.94 -2.66
CA LEU A 100 13.15 11.95 -2.35
C LEU A 100 14.00 11.62 -3.59
N GLN A 101 13.39 11.51 -4.76
CA GLN A 101 14.11 11.29 -6.02
C GLN A 101 15.01 12.48 -6.37
N SER A 102 14.47 13.70 -6.33
CA SER A 102 15.19 14.92 -6.73
C SER A 102 16.34 15.28 -5.79
N SER A 103 16.23 14.94 -4.50
CA SER A 103 17.30 15.14 -3.51
C SER A 103 18.54 14.26 -3.72
N GLY A 104 18.44 13.20 -4.52
CA GLY A 104 19.50 12.20 -4.69
C GLY A 104 19.51 11.09 -3.63
N TYR A 105 18.57 11.09 -2.67
CA TYR A 105 18.43 10.05 -1.66
C TYR A 105 18.30 8.65 -2.27
N ILE A 106 17.43 8.49 -3.28
CA ILE A 106 17.21 7.20 -3.95
C ILE A 106 18.49 6.69 -4.59
N LYS A 107 19.24 7.57 -5.26
CA LYS A 107 20.51 7.22 -5.90
C LYS A 107 21.55 6.74 -4.89
N ALA A 108 21.65 7.41 -3.74
CA ALA A 108 22.53 7.00 -2.66
C ALA A 108 22.13 5.62 -2.11
N LEU A 109 20.84 5.43 -1.79
CA LEU A 109 20.31 4.15 -1.28
C LEU A 109 20.58 2.98 -2.25
N VAL A 110 20.35 3.19 -3.53
CA VAL A 110 20.56 2.19 -4.59
C VAL A 110 22.05 1.87 -4.75
N THR A 111 22.91 2.88 -4.72
CA THR A 111 24.37 2.70 -4.82
C THR A 111 24.92 1.93 -3.62
N ASP A 112 24.45 2.25 -2.41
CA ASP A 112 24.84 1.57 -1.18
C ASP A 112 24.39 0.11 -1.16
N LEU A 113 23.16 -0.17 -1.60
CA LEU A 113 22.68 -1.54 -1.77
C LEU A 113 23.54 -2.31 -2.77
N TRP A 114 23.80 -1.71 -3.93
CA TRP A 114 24.60 -2.35 -4.97
C TRP A 114 26.01 -2.69 -4.47
N ALA A 115 26.62 -1.79 -3.71
CA ALA A 115 27.93 -2.04 -3.10
C ALA A 115 27.91 -3.23 -2.13
N LEU A 116 26.83 -3.39 -1.35
CA LEU A 116 26.67 -4.50 -0.42
C LEU A 116 26.47 -5.86 -1.12
N LEU A 117 25.75 -5.88 -2.24
CA LEU A 117 25.45 -7.11 -2.99
C LEU A 117 26.60 -7.53 -3.92
N GLU A 118 27.21 -6.57 -4.62
CA GLU A 118 28.06 -6.84 -5.79
C GLU A 118 29.52 -6.38 -5.61
N CYS A 119 29.81 -5.40 -4.76
CA CYS A 119 31.18 -4.85 -4.63
C CYS A 119 31.99 -5.45 -3.47
N GLY A 120 31.35 -6.16 -2.54
CA GLY A 120 31.99 -6.69 -1.32
C GLY A 120 32.45 -5.58 -0.36
N LYS A 121 32.58 -5.90 0.94
CA LYS A 121 33.29 -5.03 1.88
C LYS A 121 34.77 -5.39 1.81
N ASP A 122 35.63 -4.39 1.56
CA ASP A 122 37.07 -4.49 1.31
C ASP A 122 37.83 -5.63 2.04
N ASP A 123 38.72 -6.31 1.30
CA ASP A 123 40.01 -6.91 1.71
C ASP A 123 40.10 -7.88 2.91
N LEU A 124 39.00 -8.45 3.41
CA LEU A 124 39.11 -9.67 4.20
C LEU A 124 39.19 -10.86 3.26
N ARG A 125 40.36 -11.51 3.16
CA ARG A 125 40.48 -12.83 2.50
C ARG A 125 39.47 -13.79 3.12
N ILE A 126 38.33 -13.96 2.45
CA ILE A 126 37.29 -14.92 2.81
C ILE A 126 37.88 -16.31 2.59
N THR A 127 38.57 -16.82 3.61
CA THR A 127 39.21 -18.14 3.62
C THR A 127 38.23 -19.26 3.98
N GLN A 128 37.00 -18.92 4.34
CA GLN A 128 35.89 -19.84 4.53
C GLN A 128 34.70 -19.40 3.68
N ARG A 129 34.15 -20.31 2.87
CA ARG A 129 32.80 -20.15 2.32
C ARG A 129 31.87 -19.75 3.47
N LYS A 130 31.25 -18.57 3.39
CA LYS A 130 30.09 -18.27 4.25
C LYS A 130 29.10 -19.41 4.03
N SER A 131 28.64 -20.03 5.11
CA SER A 131 27.51 -20.95 5.03
C SER A 131 26.37 -20.25 4.31
N THR A 132 25.74 -20.91 3.34
CA THR A 132 24.49 -20.46 2.73
C THR A 132 23.59 -19.99 3.86
N PRO A 133 23.23 -18.70 3.92
CA PRO A 133 22.50 -18.18 5.07
C PRO A 133 21.19 -18.95 5.19
N VAL A 134 20.91 -19.41 6.40
CA VAL A 134 19.65 -20.07 6.76
C VAL A 134 18.50 -19.06 6.70
N ASP A 135 18.84 -17.76 6.78
CA ASP A 135 17.93 -16.64 6.51
C ASP A 135 17.97 -16.21 5.04
N PRO A 136 16.81 -15.93 4.42
CA PRO A 136 16.71 -15.64 2.99
C PRO A 136 17.27 -14.29 2.55
N ILE A 137 17.63 -13.40 3.48
CA ILE A 137 18.32 -12.13 3.21
C ILE A 137 19.54 -12.06 4.13
N ASP A 138 20.73 -11.85 3.57
CA ASP A 138 21.96 -11.66 4.37
C ASP A 138 21.73 -10.50 5.34
N GLN A 139 22.08 -10.71 6.62
CA GLN A 139 22.00 -9.70 7.67
C GLN A 139 22.71 -8.40 7.26
N SER A 140 23.73 -8.48 6.41
CA SER A 140 24.41 -7.30 5.86
C SER A 140 23.52 -6.41 4.98
N CYS A 141 22.51 -6.99 4.31
CA CYS A 141 21.62 -6.29 3.38
C CYS A 141 20.24 -5.97 3.99
N GLN A 142 19.92 -6.51 5.17
CA GLN A 142 18.62 -6.34 5.82
C GLN A 142 18.22 -4.86 6.00
N LYS A 143 19.15 -4.00 6.42
CA LYS A 143 18.88 -2.55 6.59
C LYS A 143 18.54 -1.89 5.26
N SER A 144 19.28 -2.18 4.19
CA SER A 144 19.02 -1.64 2.85
C SER A 144 17.72 -2.18 2.26
N PHE A 145 17.40 -3.44 2.53
CA PHE A 145 16.13 -4.07 2.17
C PHE A 145 14.94 -3.36 2.81
N LEU A 146 14.97 -3.16 4.13
CA LEU A 146 13.91 -2.45 4.86
C LEU A 146 13.80 -0.98 4.41
N SER A 147 14.92 -0.30 4.13
CA SER A 147 14.90 1.06 3.58
C SER A 147 14.25 1.12 2.19
N LEU A 148 14.45 0.11 1.34
CA LEU A 148 13.74 0.02 0.05
C LEU A 148 12.26 -0.26 0.24
N ILE A 149 11.86 -1.12 1.16
CA ILE A 149 10.44 -1.37 1.45
C ILE A 149 9.76 -0.10 1.97
N ASN A 150 10.44 0.66 2.84
CA ASN A 150 9.97 1.96 3.32
C ASN A 150 9.74 2.97 2.19
N LEU A 151 10.63 2.98 1.19
CA LEU A 151 10.56 3.86 0.04
C LEU A 151 9.48 3.42 -0.95
N LEU A 152 9.35 2.12 -1.21
CA LEU A 152 8.52 1.58 -2.30
C LEU A 152 7.09 1.28 -1.86
N THR A 153 6.42 2.29 -1.30
CA THR A 153 4.95 2.28 -1.16
C THR A 153 4.29 2.59 -2.51
N TYR A 154 3.05 2.17 -2.76
CA TYR A 154 2.42 2.36 -4.07
C TYR A 154 2.48 3.79 -4.64
N PRO A 155 2.21 4.88 -3.89
CA PRO A 155 2.38 6.23 -4.43
C PRO A 155 3.79 6.50 -4.97
N ALA A 156 4.83 6.08 -4.24
CA ALA A 156 6.21 6.19 -4.70
C ALA A 156 6.50 5.28 -5.88
N VAL A 157 6.07 4.01 -5.84
CA VAL A 157 6.24 3.06 -6.94
C VAL A 157 5.62 3.62 -8.23
N PHE A 158 4.40 4.16 -8.14
CA PHE A 158 3.70 4.74 -9.26
C PHE A 158 4.47 5.94 -9.84
N GLU A 159 4.89 6.90 -9.01
CA GLU A 159 5.66 8.06 -9.50
C GLU A 159 7.04 7.68 -10.06
N LEU A 160 7.69 6.67 -9.47
CA LEU A 160 9.07 6.30 -9.83
C LEU A 160 9.15 5.36 -11.04
N LEU A 161 8.10 4.59 -11.35
CA LEU A 161 8.11 3.55 -12.40
C LEU A 161 7.12 3.78 -13.54
N SER A 162 6.07 4.60 -13.33
CA SER A 162 5.07 4.82 -14.38
C SER A 162 5.72 5.31 -15.67
N LYS A 163 5.36 4.67 -16.78
CA LYS A 163 5.84 5.00 -18.13
C LYS A 163 7.35 4.81 -18.34
N GLN A 164 8.05 4.14 -17.41
CA GLN A 164 9.44 3.75 -17.60
C GLN A 164 9.54 2.34 -18.18
N ASP A 165 10.25 2.23 -19.30
CA ASP A 165 10.59 0.94 -19.91
C ASP A 165 11.77 0.30 -19.19
N ILE A 166 11.81 -1.03 -19.20
CA ILE A 166 12.96 -1.79 -18.69
C ILE A 166 14.17 -1.51 -19.59
N PRO A 167 15.32 -1.08 -19.04
CA PRO A 167 16.52 -0.80 -19.82
C PRO A 167 16.99 -1.96 -20.70
N ASN A 168 16.97 -3.20 -20.19
CA ASN A 168 17.29 -4.46 -20.88
C ASN A 168 18.41 -4.33 -21.93
N LYS A 169 19.60 -3.91 -21.49
CA LYS A 169 20.74 -3.63 -22.36
C LYS A 169 21.33 -4.92 -22.94
N GLN A 170 21.87 -4.85 -24.16
CA GLN A 170 22.55 -6.00 -24.78
C GLN A 170 23.84 -6.39 -24.06
N MET A 171 24.50 -5.44 -23.42
CA MET A 171 25.71 -5.65 -22.62
C MET A 171 25.67 -4.73 -21.40
N TYR A 172 26.12 -5.24 -20.26
CA TYR A 172 26.27 -4.50 -19.02
C TYR A 172 27.75 -4.45 -18.65
N SER A 173 28.26 -3.26 -18.30
CA SER A 173 29.64 -3.14 -17.82
C SER A 173 29.72 -3.58 -16.36
N LEU A 174 30.79 -4.29 -15.98
CA LEU A 174 31.05 -4.66 -14.58
C LEU A 174 31.22 -3.44 -13.65
N ARG A 175 31.47 -2.25 -14.20
CA ARG A 175 31.56 -0.98 -13.44
C ARG A 175 30.25 -0.19 -13.42
N GLU A 176 29.23 -0.67 -14.11
CA GLU A 176 27.94 0.00 -14.15
C GLU A 176 27.19 -0.25 -12.84
N VAL A 177 26.85 0.84 -12.16
CA VAL A 177 26.11 0.83 -10.89
C VAL A 177 24.70 1.34 -11.15
N PRO A 178 23.66 0.64 -10.67
CA PRO A 178 22.28 1.15 -10.69
C PRO A 178 22.17 2.53 -10.04
N THR A 179 21.33 3.38 -10.61
CA THR A 179 21.13 4.74 -10.10
C THR A 179 19.70 4.99 -9.64
N ASN A 180 18.75 4.24 -10.18
CA ASN A 180 17.32 4.40 -9.93
C ASN A 180 16.66 3.06 -9.59
N ILE A 181 15.39 3.11 -9.15
CA ILE A 181 14.60 1.92 -8.81
C ILE A 181 14.38 1.01 -10.03
N ILE A 182 14.18 1.56 -11.22
CA ILE A 182 14.02 0.77 -12.44
C ILE A 182 15.27 -0.08 -12.75
N ASP A 183 16.47 0.44 -12.47
CA ASP A 183 17.73 -0.29 -12.66
C ASP A 183 17.82 -1.48 -11.69
N ILE A 184 17.29 -1.34 -10.47
CA ILE A 184 17.18 -2.43 -9.49
C ILE A 184 16.20 -3.51 -9.97
N ILE A 185 15.04 -3.12 -10.50
CA ILE A 185 14.07 -4.06 -11.06
C ILE A 185 14.69 -4.80 -12.26
N ASP A 186 15.37 -4.08 -13.16
CA ASP A 186 16.02 -4.65 -14.33
C ASP A 186 17.13 -5.65 -14.00
N ARG A 187 17.96 -5.33 -13.01
CA ARG A 187 19.19 -6.09 -12.71
C ARG A 187 19.06 -7.08 -11.56
N LEU A 188 18.04 -6.99 -10.70
CA LEU A 188 17.85 -7.94 -9.58
C LEU A 188 16.57 -8.78 -9.74
N VAL A 189 15.51 -8.22 -10.34
CA VAL A 189 14.19 -8.88 -10.42
C VAL A 189 13.99 -9.53 -11.79
N ILE A 190 14.08 -8.76 -12.87
CA ILE A 190 13.77 -9.19 -14.25
C ILE A 190 15.05 -9.63 -14.95
N LEU A 191 15.59 -10.78 -14.51
CA LEU A 191 16.78 -11.41 -15.10
C LEU A 191 16.41 -12.31 -16.27
N ASN A 192 16.02 -11.68 -17.39
CA ASN A 192 15.52 -12.35 -18.60
C ASN A 192 16.55 -12.46 -19.74
N SER A 193 17.84 -12.23 -19.46
CA SER A 193 18.90 -12.36 -20.46
C SER A 193 20.23 -12.81 -19.85
N GLU A 194 21.00 -13.58 -20.60
CA GLU A 194 22.35 -14.02 -20.20
C GLU A 194 23.26 -12.83 -19.88
N ALA A 195 23.12 -11.73 -20.63
CA ALA A 195 23.90 -10.51 -20.39
C ALA A 195 23.69 -9.95 -18.98
N LYS A 196 22.45 -9.99 -18.46
CA LYS A 196 22.15 -9.56 -17.09
C LYS A 196 22.72 -10.53 -16.07
N ILE A 197 22.48 -11.83 -16.27
CA ILE A 197 22.94 -12.91 -15.38
C ILE A 197 24.48 -12.85 -15.24
N HIS A 198 25.20 -12.75 -16.35
CA HIS A 198 26.66 -12.66 -16.37
C HIS A 198 27.21 -11.31 -15.89
N SER A 199 26.36 -10.29 -15.72
CA SER A 199 26.76 -8.99 -15.16
C SER A 199 26.85 -8.99 -13.64
N LEU A 200 26.28 -9.99 -12.97
CA LEU A 200 26.23 -10.10 -11.52
C LEU A 200 27.38 -10.99 -11.03
N PHE A 201 28.15 -10.50 -10.06
CA PHE A 201 29.17 -11.28 -9.36
C PHE A 201 28.53 -12.33 -8.45
N SER A 202 27.41 -11.97 -7.82
CA SER A 202 26.68 -12.82 -6.86
C SER A 202 25.27 -13.13 -7.35
N TYR A 203 25.14 -13.73 -8.54
CA TYR A 203 23.84 -13.99 -9.19
C TYR A 203 22.77 -14.56 -8.25
N GLU A 204 23.05 -15.65 -7.54
CA GLU A 204 22.08 -16.30 -6.65
C GLU A 204 21.61 -15.36 -5.53
N GLN A 205 22.55 -14.72 -4.82
CA GLN A 205 22.22 -13.82 -3.71
C GLN A 205 21.43 -12.60 -4.18
N SER A 206 21.86 -11.99 -5.29
CA SER A 206 21.27 -10.78 -5.85
C SER A 206 19.90 -11.04 -6.45
N HIS A 207 19.71 -12.19 -7.11
CA HIS A 207 18.42 -12.56 -7.64
C HIS A 207 17.45 -13.00 -6.53
N ILE A 208 17.90 -13.73 -5.50
CA ILE A 208 17.08 -14.01 -4.31
C ILE A 208 16.61 -12.70 -3.69
N PHE A 209 17.51 -11.73 -3.47
CA PHE A 209 17.15 -10.41 -2.95
C PHE A 209 16.05 -9.75 -3.81
N GLY A 210 16.21 -9.77 -5.13
CA GLY A 210 15.23 -9.24 -6.08
C GLY A 210 13.86 -9.93 -5.96
N LEU A 211 13.83 -11.26 -5.89
CA LEU A 211 12.58 -12.03 -5.73
C LEU A 211 11.91 -11.75 -4.38
N ARG A 212 12.66 -11.62 -3.28
CA ARG A 212 12.09 -11.25 -1.97
C ARG A 212 11.53 -9.82 -2.00
N LEU A 213 12.22 -8.89 -2.65
CA LEU A 213 11.71 -7.52 -2.82
C LEU A 213 10.42 -7.51 -3.64
N LEU A 214 10.41 -8.20 -4.78
CA LEU A 214 9.22 -8.34 -5.62
C LEU A 214 8.04 -8.92 -4.84
N ASN A 215 8.28 -9.95 -4.01
CA ASN A 215 7.25 -10.54 -3.17
C ASN A 215 6.56 -9.51 -2.27
N VAL A 216 7.34 -8.67 -1.58
CA VAL A 216 6.81 -7.62 -0.70
C VAL A 216 6.05 -6.56 -1.50
N LEU A 217 6.59 -6.13 -2.65
CA LEU A 217 5.94 -5.15 -3.52
C LEU A 217 4.58 -5.66 -4.03
N CYS A 218 4.50 -6.93 -4.43
CA CYS A 218 3.28 -7.56 -4.91
C CYS A 218 2.22 -7.81 -3.83
N CYS A 219 2.52 -7.57 -2.55
CA CYS A 219 1.51 -7.62 -1.49
C CYS A 219 0.52 -6.45 -1.58
N GLU A 220 0.93 -5.32 -2.18
CA GLU A 220 0.04 -4.22 -2.51
C GLU A 220 -0.53 -4.43 -3.91
N LEU A 221 -1.84 -4.62 -4.02
CA LEU A 221 -2.44 -5.10 -5.27
C LEU A 221 -2.30 -4.11 -6.43
N ASN A 222 -2.36 -2.80 -6.16
CA ASN A 222 -2.14 -1.81 -7.22
C ASN A 222 -0.70 -1.83 -7.75
N THR A 223 0.29 -2.06 -6.88
CA THR A 223 1.69 -2.26 -7.28
C THR A 223 1.83 -3.51 -8.13
N LEU A 224 1.20 -4.62 -7.73
CA LEU A 224 1.17 -5.84 -8.51
C LEU A 224 0.59 -5.60 -9.91
N LEU A 225 -0.57 -4.95 -10.02
CA LEU A 225 -1.19 -4.67 -11.32
C LEU A 225 -0.32 -3.77 -12.20
N LEU A 226 0.36 -2.78 -11.62
CA LEU A 226 1.29 -1.91 -12.34
C LEU A 226 2.48 -2.70 -12.91
N LEU A 227 3.15 -3.49 -12.07
CA LEU A 227 4.29 -4.31 -12.47
C LEU A 227 3.89 -5.36 -13.52
N GLU A 228 2.72 -5.97 -13.38
CA GLU A 228 2.23 -6.93 -14.37
C GLU A 228 1.89 -6.25 -15.70
N THR A 229 1.29 -5.06 -15.66
CA THR A 229 0.94 -4.30 -16.86
C THR A 229 2.17 -3.86 -17.65
N GLN A 230 3.16 -3.27 -16.97
CA GLN A 230 4.33 -2.69 -17.63
C GLN A 230 5.36 -3.77 -18.00
N TYR A 231 5.54 -4.77 -17.14
CA TYR A 231 6.72 -5.65 -17.19
C TYR A 231 6.39 -7.13 -17.35
N LYS A 232 5.11 -7.52 -17.26
CA LYS A 232 4.67 -8.93 -17.37
C LYS A 232 5.47 -9.84 -16.45
N VAL A 233 5.64 -9.42 -15.19
CA VAL A 233 6.48 -10.10 -14.20
C VAL A 233 6.07 -11.57 -14.04
N SER A 234 4.77 -11.90 -14.11
CA SER A 234 4.31 -13.29 -14.08
C SER A 234 4.91 -14.13 -15.20
N GLN A 235 4.85 -13.63 -16.45
CA GLN A 235 5.37 -14.33 -17.62
C GLN A 235 6.89 -14.51 -17.56
N VAL A 236 7.61 -13.47 -17.11
CA VAL A 236 9.08 -13.55 -16.93
C VAL A 236 9.45 -14.67 -15.95
N LEU A 237 8.75 -14.74 -14.81
CA LEU A 237 9.00 -15.77 -13.80
C LEU A 237 8.57 -17.16 -14.27
N LEU A 238 7.46 -17.28 -15.00
CA LEU A 238 7.01 -18.56 -15.57
C LEU A 238 8.02 -19.11 -16.59
N THR A 239 8.54 -18.26 -17.48
CA THR A 239 9.59 -18.64 -18.44
C THR A 239 10.87 -19.06 -17.73
N ALA A 240 11.32 -18.29 -16.72
CA ALA A 240 12.48 -18.68 -15.93
C ALA A 240 12.27 -19.99 -15.15
N GLN A 241 11.02 -20.32 -14.78
CA GLN A 241 10.67 -21.60 -14.17
C GLN A 241 10.69 -22.74 -15.20
N GLU A 242 10.18 -22.50 -16.41
CA GLU A 242 10.19 -23.44 -17.54
C GLU A 242 11.62 -23.84 -17.94
N GLU A 243 12.55 -22.89 -17.91
CA GLU A 243 13.95 -23.11 -18.24
C GLU A 243 14.72 -23.83 -17.12
N ASN A 244 14.22 -23.83 -15.87
CA ASN A 244 14.90 -24.43 -14.71
C ASN A 244 14.57 -25.92 -14.53
N VAL A 245 14.91 -26.72 -15.54
CA VAL A 245 14.65 -28.16 -15.61
C VAL A 245 15.93 -28.96 -15.83
N THR A 246 15.95 -30.21 -15.38
CA THR A 246 17.07 -31.12 -15.64
C THR A 246 17.11 -31.54 -17.12
N GLU A 247 18.30 -31.66 -17.72
CA GLU A 247 18.43 -32.17 -19.08
C GLU A 247 18.41 -33.71 -19.07
N THR A 248 17.45 -34.33 -19.76
CA THR A 248 17.41 -35.78 -19.95
C THR A 248 17.48 -36.16 -21.43
N SER A 249 17.93 -37.38 -21.73
CA SER A 249 18.07 -37.88 -23.10
C SER A 249 16.76 -37.98 -23.90
N GLU A 250 15.60 -37.85 -23.23
CA GLU A 250 14.26 -37.95 -23.81
C GLU A 250 13.48 -36.61 -23.82
N GLY A 251 14.08 -35.51 -23.35
CA GLY A 251 13.44 -34.18 -23.29
C GLY A 251 13.73 -33.40 -21.99
N PRO A 252 13.00 -32.30 -21.74
CA PRO A 252 13.09 -31.59 -20.46
C PRO A 252 12.66 -32.52 -19.32
N GLY A 253 13.53 -32.69 -18.33
CA GLY A 253 13.30 -33.51 -17.14
C GLY A 253 12.53 -32.76 -16.05
N ASP A 254 12.63 -33.25 -14.82
CA ASP A 254 11.96 -32.64 -13.66
C ASP A 254 12.56 -31.25 -13.33
N PHE A 255 11.75 -30.40 -12.69
CA PHE A 255 12.17 -29.09 -12.20
C PHE A 255 13.34 -29.23 -11.21
N ILE A 256 14.33 -28.35 -11.36
CA ILE A 256 15.43 -28.23 -10.40
C ILE A 256 14.90 -27.51 -9.16
N ILE A 257 15.03 -28.17 -8.00
CA ILE A 257 14.63 -27.62 -6.70
C ILE A 257 15.85 -27.03 -6.01
N ASP A 258 15.96 -25.71 -6.12
CA ASP A 258 16.96 -24.86 -5.47
C ASP A 258 16.30 -23.65 -4.77
N GLY A 259 17.10 -22.82 -4.08
CA GLY A 259 16.59 -21.63 -3.41
C GLY A 259 15.86 -20.65 -4.33
N LEU A 260 16.34 -20.45 -5.56
CA LEU A 260 15.72 -19.53 -6.52
C LEU A 260 14.37 -20.06 -7.01
N SER A 261 14.28 -21.35 -7.34
CA SER A 261 13.05 -22.01 -7.78
C SER A 261 11.97 -21.98 -6.70
N VAL A 262 12.35 -22.14 -5.42
CA VAL A 262 11.43 -22.09 -4.28
C VAL A 262 10.90 -20.67 -4.08
N GLU A 263 11.77 -19.66 -4.09
CA GLU A 263 11.35 -18.26 -4.02
C GLU A 263 10.46 -17.88 -5.18
N ARG A 264 10.86 -18.26 -6.40
CA ARG A 264 10.11 -17.98 -7.61
C ARG A 264 8.73 -18.60 -7.57
N ASN A 265 8.61 -19.86 -7.14
CA ASN A 265 7.32 -20.51 -6.99
C ASN A 265 6.45 -19.82 -5.94
N HIS A 266 7.02 -19.40 -4.80
CA HIS A 266 6.27 -18.62 -3.81
C HIS A 266 5.71 -17.32 -4.39
N VAL A 267 6.54 -16.55 -5.12
CA VAL A 267 6.11 -15.31 -5.77
C VAL A 267 5.04 -15.60 -6.83
N LEU A 268 5.24 -16.61 -7.69
CA LEU A 268 4.28 -17.01 -8.71
C LEU A 268 2.91 -17.37 -8.13
N VAL A 269 2.86 -18.09 -7.01
CA VAL A 269 1.58 -18.38 -6.33
C VAL A 269 0.97 -17.09 -5.79
N ARG A 270 1.75 -16.21 -5.14
CA ARG A 270 1.27 -14.96 -4.55
C ARG A 270 0.66 -14.00 -5.57
N ILE A 271 1.32 -13.81 -6.73
CA ILE A 271 0.86 -12.86 -7.75
C ILE A 271 -0.39 -13.35 -8.48
N ASN A 272 -0.61 -14.67 -8.56
CA ASN A 272 -1.72 -15.24 -9.30
C ASN A 272 -2.94 -15.60 -8.45
N LEU A 273 -2.76 -15.78 -7.13
CA LEU A 273 -3.83 -16.11 -6.19
C LEU A 273 -4.06 -15.00 -5.17
N ILE A 274 -5.32 -14.61 -5.06
CA ILE A 274 -5.81 -13.71 -4.02
C ILE A 274 -6.76 -14.45 -3.08
N GLY A 275 -6.77 -14.04 -1.82
CA GLY A 275 -7.61 -14.65 -0.79
C GLY A 275 -7.03 -14.45 0.61
N GLY A 276 -7.91 -14.56 1.60
CA GLY A 276 -7.57 -14.55 3.01
C GLY A 276 -6.90 -15.83 3.51
N PRO A 277 -6.65 -15.92 4.84
CA PRO A 277 -5.92 -17.03 5.44
C PRO A 277 -6.60 -18.40 5.27
N GLN A 278 -7.93 -18.45 5.12
CA GLN A 278 -8.67 -19.71 4.91
C GLN A 278 -8.98 -19.98 3.44
N GLU A 279 -8.55 -19.10 2.54
CA GLU A 279 -8.91 -19.14 1.12
C GLU A 279 -7.70 -19.42 0.22
N ARG A 280 -6.51 -19.01 0.65
CA ARG A 280 -5.26 -19.14 -0.11
C ARG A 280 -4.16 -19.77 0.73
N ILE A 281 -3.45 -20.72 0.13
CA ILE A 281 -2.30 -21.39 0.75
C ILE A 281 -1.04 -21.03 -0.05
N LEU A 282 -0.09 -20.37 0.61
CA LEU A 282 1.20 -20.04 0.01
C LEU A 282 2.24 -21.12 0.35
N PRO A 283 3.05 -21.57 -0.62
CA PRO A 283 4.10 -22.55 -0.35
C PRO A 283 5.15 -21.98 0.60
N LEU A 284 5.77 -22.86 1.39
CA LEU A 284 6.88 -22.48 2.26
C LEU A 284 8.09 -22.06 1.42
N ARG A 285 8.91 -21.17 1.98
CA ARG A 285 10.12 -20.65 1.32
C ARG A 285 11.40 -21.38 1.75
N VAL A 286 11.28 -22.40 2.59
CA VAL A 286 12.40 -23.12 3.18
C VAL A 286 12.33 -24.58 2.73
N LEU A 287 13.48 -25.12 2.34
CA LEU A 287 13.64 -26.54 2.03
C LEU A 287 13.64 -27.35 3.33
N ASP A 288 12.81 -28.39 3.38
CA ASP A 288 12.82 -29.33 4.49
C ASP A 288 13.99 -30.32 4.36
N LYS A 289 14.46 -30.85 5.48
CA LYS A 289 15.50 -31.90 5.53
C LYS A 289 14.94 -33.31 5.41
N SER A 290 13.64 -33.43 5.15
CA SER A 290 12.94 -34.71 5.02
C SER A 290 13.20 -35.35 3.64
N SER A 291 12.63 -36.54 3.40
CA SER A 291 12.81 -37.28 2.15
C SER A 291 12.24 -36.57 0.92
N ASP A 292 11.27 -35.68 1.12
CA ASP A 292 10.74 -34.78 0.11
C ASP A 292 11.06 -33.34 0.54
N PRO A 293 12.15 -32.75 0.04
CA PRO A 293 12.64 -31.46 0.52
C PRO A 293 11.68 -30.30 0.21
N TYR A 294 10.72 -30.50 -0.70
CA TYR A 294 9.76 -29.47 -1.10
C TYR A 294 8.43 -30.10 -1.59
N PRO A 295 7.44 -30.26 -0.70
CA PRO A 295 6.20 -31.01 -0.98
C PRO A 295 5.17 -30.21 -1.82
N TRP A 296 5.59 -29.11 -2.45
CA TRP A 296 4.70 -28.23 -3.22
C TRP A 296 4.95 -28.39 -4.72
N PRO A 297 3.90 -28.57 -5.54
CA PRO A 297 4.07 -28.76 -6.98
C PRO A 297 4.52 -27.46 -7.64
N MET A 298 5.71 -27.50 -8.26
CA MET A 298 6.21 -26.44 -9.14
C MET A 298 5.37 -26.34 -10.42
N PHE A 299 5.27 -25.15 -11.00
CA PHE A 299 4.54 -24.93 -12.25
C PHE A 299 5.20 -23.84 -13.10
N SER A 300 5.18 -24.01 -14.41
CA SER A 300 5.65 -23.04 -15.41
C SER A 300 4.52 -22.54 -16.35
N SER A 301 3.29 -23.01 -16.14
CA SER A 301 2.12 -22.62 -16.93
C SER A 301 0.87 -22.51 -16.07
N LEU A 302 -0.08 -21.65 -16.47
CA LEU A 302 -1.40 -21.54 -15.85
C LEU A 302 -2.39 -22.58 -16.44
N PRO A 303 -3.40 -23.06 -15.69
CA PRO A 303 -3.82 -22.65 -14.35
C PRO A 303 -2.97 -23.24 -13.22
N LEU A 304 -3.00 -22.60 -12.05
CA LEU A 304 -2.25 -23.06 -10.87
C LEU A 304 -2.70 -24.44 -10.37
N PRO A 305 -1.78 -25.22 -9.76
CA PRO A 305 -2.15 -26.43 -9.03
C PRO A 305 -3.18 -26.16 -7.93
N LYS A 306 -4.18 -27.04 -7.83
CA LYS A 306 -5.32 -26.87 -6.89
C LYS A 306 -4.93 -26.90 -5.42
N CYS A 307 -3.76 -27.44 -5.06
CA CYS A 307 -3.29 -27.49 -3.67
C CYS A 307 -3.03 -26.11 -3.04
N TYR A 308 -2.87 -25.07 -3.87
CA TYR A 308 -2.69 -23.69 -3.40
C TYR A 308 -4.03 -22.99 -3.08
N LEU A 309 -5.15 -23.61 -3.45
CA LEU A 309 -6.49 -23.17 -3.09
C LEU A 309 -6.97 -23.99 -1.89
N ALA A 310 -7.47 -23.30 -0.87
CA ALA A 310 -8.11 -23.97 0.26
C ALA A 310 -9.49 -24.51 -0.16
N GLU A 311 -9.94 -25.59 0.46
CA GLU A 311 -11.33 -26.02 0.25
C GLU A 311 -12.28 -25.06 0.97
N ILE A 312 -13.20 -24.44 0.23
CA ILE A 312 -14.17 -23.52 0.82
C ILE A 312 -15.07 -24.30 1.80
N PRO A 313 -15.10 -23.92 3.08
CA PRO A 313 -15.94 -24.58 4.07
C PRO A 313 -17.42 -24.53 3.63
N ARG A 314 -18.11 -25.68 3.66
CA ARG A 314 -19.56 -25.71 3.41
C ARG A 314 -20.26 -24.86 4.46
N LYS A 315 -21.08 -23.90 4.01
CA LYS A 315 -21.84 -23.03 4.90
C LYS A 315 -22.71 -23.87 5.84
N PRO A 316 -22.70 -23.61 7.16
CA PRO A 316 -23.60 -24.28 8.08
C PRO A 316 -25.07 -23.99 7.71
N GLU A 317 -25.94 -24.99 7.87
CA GLU A 317 -27.35 -24.89 7.51
C GLU A 317 -28.06 -23.72 8.21
N TYR A 318 -28.85 -23.00 7.43
CA TYR A 318 -29.61 -21.82 7.85
C TYR A 318 -30.60 -22.17 8.97
N ARG A 319 -30.32 -21.73 10.20
CA ARG A 319 -31.31 -21.71 11.30
C ARG A 319 -31.89 -20.30 11.39
N GLN A 320 -33.22 -20.19 11.38
CA GLN A 320 -33.93 -18.91 11.51
C GLN A 320 -33.39 -18.09 12.69
N ASP A 321 -33.07 -16.83 12.43
CA ASP A 321 -32.59 -15.87 13.43
C ASP A 321 -33.60 -14.74 13.59
N LYS A 322 -34.28 -14.72 14.75
CA LYS A 322 -35.30 -13.72 15.09
C LYS A 322 -34.74 -12.30 15.09
N ASP A 323 -33.46 -12.11 15.42
CA ASP A 323 -32.83 -10.79 15.47
C ASP A 323 -32.50 -10.29 14.06
N LEU A 324 -32.13 -11.19 13.14
CA LEU A 324 -31.95 -10.87 11.72
C LEU A 324 -33.30 -10.55 11.05
N ASP A 325 -34.34 -11.34 11.31
CA ASP A 325 -35.68 -11.07 10.78
C ASP A 325 -36.20 -9.70 11.23
N LYS A 326 -35.92 -9.33 12.49
CA LYS A 326 -36.23 -8.00 13.02
C LYS A 326 -35.46 -6.91 12.27
N LEU A 327 -34.17 -7.08 12.01
CA LEU A 327 -33.37 -6.13 11.22
C LEU A 327 -33.93 -5.95 9.80
N LEU A 328 -34.23 -7.07 9.12
CA LEU A 328 -34.83 -7.06 7.78
C LEU A 328 -36.21 -6.36 7.77
N SER A 329 -37.02 -6.56 8.82
CA SER A 329 -38.32 -5.89 8.95
C SER A 329 -38.16 -4.38 9.12
N LEU A 330 -37.18 -3.92 9.91
CA LEU A 330 -36.88 -2.50 10.13
C LEU A 330 -36.47 -1.79 8.84
N LEU A 331 -35.72 -2.48 7.97
CA LEU A 331 -35.29 -1.96 6.67
C LEU A 331 -36.42 -1.99 5.62
N LYS A 332 -37.38 -2.92 5.71
CA LYS A 332 -38.55 -2.99 4.81
C LYS A 332 -39.60 -1.91 5.09
N SER A 333 -39.73 -1.45 6.33
CA SER A 333 -40.73 -0.45 6.73
C SER A 333 -40.16 0.69 7.57
N PRO A 334 -39.39 1.62 6.98
CA PRO A 334 -38.76 2.73 7.71
C PRO A 334 -39.74 3.83 8.18
N LYS A 335 -41.05 3.65 8.00
CA LYS A 335 -42.06 4.73 8.15
C LYS A 335 -42.05 5.33 9.57
N LYS A 336 -41.62 6.60 9.66
CA LYS A 336 -41.89 7.61 10.71
C LYS A 336 -41.32 7.35 12.12
N GLN A 337 -40.20 6.65 12.27
CA GLN A 337 -39.53 6.58 13.58
C GLN A 337 -38.38 7.60 13.65
N THR A 338 -38.53 8.59 14.55
CA THR A 338 -37.41 9.43 14.98
C THR A 338 -36.31 8.51 15.55
N GLY A 339 -35.09 8.62 15.04
CA GLY A 339 -33.99 7.74 15.46
C GLY A 339 -33.98 6.34 14.82
N TRP A 340 -34.65 6.14 13.66
CA TRP A 340 -34.57 4.88 12.89
C TRP A 340 -33.12 4.43 12.65
N LYS A 341 -32.24 5.35 12.22
CA LYS A 341 -30.82 5.08 11.96
C LYS A 341 -30.13 4.44 13.16
N GLU A 342 -30.35 5.01 14.34
CA GLU A 342 -29.76 4.54 15.59
C GLU A 342 -30.34 3.19 16.02
N THR A 343 -31.63 2.98 15.79
CA THR A 343 -32.29 1.70 16.08
C THR A 343 -31.76 0.58 15.16
N CYS A 344 -31.59 0.88 13.86
CA CYS A 344 -31.00 -0.04 12.89
C CYS A 344 -29.56 -0.39 13.26
N ARG A 345 -28.74 0.59 13.64
CA ARG A 345 -27.35 0.38 14.10
C ARG A 345 -27.28 -0.54 15.30
N LYS A 346 -28.10 -0.31 16.32
CA LYS A 346 -28.16 -1.16 17.52
C LYS A 346 -28.57 -2.59 17.19
N GLN A 347 -29.58 -2.78 16.34
CA GLN A 347 -30.01 -4.11 15.93
C GLN A 347 -28.95 -4.82 15.08
N PHE A 348 -28.29 -4.10 14.17
CA PHE A 348 -27.15 -4.63 13.40
C PHE A 348 -26.00 -5.10 14.31
N CYS A 349 -25.59 -4.27 15.28
CA CYS A 349 -24.55 -4.67 16.24
C CYS A 349 -24.95 -5.91 17.05
N LYS A 350 -26.23 -6.01 17.44
CA LYS A 350 -26.74 -7.19 18.15
C LYS A 350 -26.63 -8.46 17.31
N VAL A 351 -26.98 -8.40 16.02
CA VAL A 351 -26.86 -9.56 15.11
C VAL A 351 -25.38 -9.91 14.89
N MET A 352 -24.52 -8.91 14.66
CA MET A 352 -23.07 -9.12 14.50
C MET A 352 -22.42 -9.79 15.71
N LYS A 353 -22.82 -9.44 16.94
CA LYS A 353 -22.30 -10.08 18.17
C LYS A 353 -22.83 -11.50 18.39
N ALA A 354 -24.09 -11.75 18.01
CA ALA A 354 -24.72 -13.04 18.26
C ALA A 354 -24.37 -14.09 17.20
N ARG A 355 -24.47 -13.73 15.92
CA ARG A 355 -24.28 -14.63 14.77
C ARG A 355 -23.78 -13.87 13.54
N PRO A 356 -22.49 -13.53 13.48
CA PRO A 356 -21.92 -12.76 12.36
C PRO A 356 -22.04 -13.49 11.00
N ASP A 357 -21.96 -14.82 10.99
CA ASP A 357 -22.03 -15.63 9.76
C ASP A 357 -23.36 -15.50 9.00
N THR A 358 -24.42 -15.09 9.71
CA THR A 358 -25.75 -14.85 9.10
C THR A 358 -25.76 -13.60 8.22
N ILE A 359 -24.87 -12.64 8.48
CA ILE A 359 -24.68 -11.44 7.67
C ILE A 359 -23.67 -11.79 6.57
N SER A 360 -24.10 -12.58 5.60
CA SER A 360 -23.26 -12.98 4.46
C SER A 360 -24.05 -13.10 3.16
N GLY A 361 -23.35 -13.03 2.03
CA GLY A 361 -23.91 -13.20 0.68
C GLY A 361 -25.10 -12.27 0.40
N THR A 362 -26.17 -12.84 -0.15
CA THR A 362 -27.38 -12.09 -0.56
C THR A 362 -28.07 -11.36 0.59
N THR A 363 -27.98 -11.88 1.82
CA THR A 363 -28.56 -11.21 3.00
C THR A 363 -27.84 -9.89 3.23
N LEU A 364 -26.50 -9.89 3.22
CA LEU A 364 -25.73 -8.66 3.39
C LEU A 364 -26.00 -7.66 2.26
N ALA A 365 -26.06 -8.15 1.01
CA ALA A 365 -26.36 -7.32 -0.16
C ALA A 365 -27.68 -6.54 0.04
N GLU A 366 -28.75 -7.25 0.42
CA GLU A 366 -30.04 -6.61 0.69
C GLU A 366 -30.00 -5.62 1.87
N LEU A 367 -29.24 -5.93 2.92
CA LEU A 367 -29.11 -5.08 4.10
C LEU A 367 -28.45 -3.74 3.75
N ILE A 368 -27.28 -3.81 3.10
CA ILE A 368 -26.50 -2.64 2.69
C ILE A 368 -27.26 -1.82 1.64
N GLU A 369 -27.88 -2.47 0.64
CA GLU A 369 -28.67 -1.81 -0.41
C GLU A 369 -29.81 -0.98 0.18
N LYS A 370 -30.65 -1.58 1.02
CA LYS A 370 -31.81 -0.89 1.62
C LYS A 370 -31.40 0.20 2.59
N PHE A 371 -30.32 0.00 3.33
CA PHE A 371 -29.82 1.00 4.28
C PHE A 371 -29.29 2.24 3.55
N VAL A 372 -28.46 2.05 2.51
CA VAL A 372 -27.93 3.15 1.71
C VAL A 372 -29.02 3.87 0.93
N LEU A 373 -29.97 3.14 0.35
CA LEU A 373 -31.15 3.74 -0.30
C LEU A 373 -31.85 4.73 0.64
N HIS A 374 -32.17 4.30 1.86
CA HIS A 374 -32.89 5.14 2.81
C HIS A 374 -32.07 6.36 3.28
N LEU A 375 -30.76 6.21 3.47
CA LEU A 375 -29.89 7.34 3.79
C LEU A 375 -29.81 8.34 2.64
N SER A 376 -29.79 7.88 1.39
CA SER A 376 -29.72 8.75 0.21
C SER A 376 -31.00 9.57 -0.02
N GLU A 377 -32.16 9.08 0.44
CA GLU A 377 -33.44 9.81 0.40
C GLU A 377 -33.51 10.94 1.44
N SER A 378 -32.72 10.84 2.51
CA SER A 378 -32.68 11.81 3.61
C SER A 378 -31.68 12.93 3.34
N ARG A 379 -32.17 14.15 3.07
CA ARG A 379 -31.30 15.32 2.80
C ARG A 379 -30.30 15.63 3.93
N SER A 380 -30.61 15.28 5.18
CA SER A 380 -29.70 15.51 6.31
C SER A 380 -28.55 14.50 6.39
N ASP A 381 -28.68 13.34 5.75
CA ASP A 381 -27.65 12.30 5.73
C ASP A 381 -26.75 12.38 4.49
N CYS A 382 -27.22 13.02 3.41
CA CYS A 382 -26.42 13.32 2.24
C CYS A 382 -25.36 14.38 2.54
N TYR A 383 -24.09 13.99 2.42
CA TYR A 383 -22.96 14.89 2.58
C TYR A 383 -22.57 15.53 1.25
N PHE A 384 -22.53 14.75 0.16
CA PHE A 384 -22.29 15.23 -1.20
C PHE A 384 -23.60 15.52 -1.92
N SER A 385 -23.59 16.47 -2.85
CA SER A 385 -24.75 16.74 -3.70
C SER A 385 -24.92 15.60 -4.69
N MET A 386 -26.14 15.06 -4.80
CA MET A 386 -26.48 14.11 -5.86
C MET A 386 -26.41 14.85 -7.20
N GLY A 387 -25.39 14.54 -8.01
CA GLY A 387 -25.37 14.98 -9.40
C GLY A 387 -26.48 14.27 -10.18
N ASN A 388 -27.13 14.96 -11.12
CA ASN A 388 -28.07 14.31 -12.05
C ASN A 388 -27.26 13.49 -13.08
N TYR A 389 -26.82 12.28 -12.71
CA TYR A 389 -26.16 11.39 -13.66
C TYR A 389 -27.16 10.91 -14.72
N LYS A 390 -27.00 11.41 -15.94
CA LYS A 390 -27.73 10.95 -17.13
C LYS A 390 -26.73 10.36 -18.12
N ALA A 391 -25.98 9.33 -17.77
CA ALA A 391 -25.29 8.58 -18.81
C ALA A 391 -26.34 7.82 -19.63
N MET A 392 -26.39 8.09 -20.93
CA MET A 392 -27.08 7.21 -21.85
C MET A 392 -26.20 5.97 -22.03
N ASN A 393 -26.78 4.77 -21.86
CA ASN A 393 -26.13 3.47 -22.07
C ASN A 393 -25.43 3.31 -23.45
N ALA A 394 -25.66 4.24 -24.38
CA ALA A 394 -25.02 4.28 -25.70
C ALA A 394 -23.59 4.82 -25.66
N ASP A 395 -23.26 5.78 -24.78
CA ASP A 395 -21.94 6.44 -24.75
C ASP A 395 -20.87 5.57 -24.06
N VAL A 396 -21.27 4.62 -23.22
CA VAL A 396 -20.36 3.72 -22.49
C VAL A 396 -19.75 2.65 -23.40
N LYS A 397 -20.42 2.28 -24.50
CA LYS A 397 -20.00 1.16 -25.35
C LYS A 397 -18.75 1.44 -26.21
N ASN A 398 -18.29 2.69 -26.30
CA ASN A 398 -17.22 3.10 -27.20
C ASN A 398 -15.86 3.30 -26.52
N GLU A 399 -15.78 3.17 -25.19
CA GLU A 399 -14.54 3.34 -24.43
C GLU A 399 -14.05 1.98 -23.90
N SER A 400 -12.74 1.84 -23.80
CA SER A 400 -12.08 0.64 -23.27
C SER A 400 -11.37 0.98 -21.97
N LEU A 401 -11.51 0.11 -20.96
CA LEU A 401 -10.77 0.22 -19.70
C LEU A 401 -9.26 0.20 -19.92
N SER A 402 -8.51 0.82 -19.02
CA SER A 402 -7.05 0.75 -19.04
C SER A 402 -6.56 -0.70 -18.85
N SER A 403 -5.35 -1.01 -19.30
CA SER A 403 -4.75 -2.34 -19.13
C SER A 403 -4.65 -2.75 -17.65
N VAL A 404 -4.32 -1.81 -16.76
CA VAL A 404 -4.31 -2.01 -15.29
C VAL A 404 -5.71 -2.42 -14.80
N GLN A 405 -6.75 -1.74 -15.26
CA GLN A 405 -8.13 -2.07 -14.89
C GLN A 405 -8.57 -3.43 -15.44
N GLN A 406 -8.19 -3.78 -16.67
CA GLN A 406 -8.51 -5.09 -17.26
C GLN A 406 -7.91 -6.24 -16.45
N LEU A 407 -6.63 -6.12 -16.04
CA LEU A 407 -6.00 -7.12 -15.16
C LEU A 407 -6.70 -7.20 -13.79
N GLY A 408 -7.11 -6.05 -13.23
CA GLY A 408 -7.88 -6.01 -11.99
C GLY A 408 -9.25 -6.70 -12.11
N VAL A 409 -9.92 -6.53 -13.26
CA VAL A 409 -11.17 -7.24 -13.59
C VAL A 409 -10.93 -8.75 -13.64
N GLU A 410 -9.90 -9.19 -14.37
CA GLU A 410 -9.58 -10.62 -14.48
C GLU A 410 -9.33 -11.23 -13.10
N MET A 411 -8.54 -10.55 -12.26
CA MET A 411 -8.25 -10.97 -10.88
C MET A 411 -9.53 -11.05 -10.03
N THR A 412 -10.38 -10.02 -10.09
CA THR A 412 -11.66 -9.98 -9.36
C THR A 412 -12.60 -11.10 -9.79
N VAL A 413 -12.73 -11.33 -11.10
CA VAL A 413 -13.63 -12.36 -11.65
C VAL A 413 -13.13 -13.74 -11.29
N ARG A 414 -11.81 -14.00 -11.36
CA ARG A 414 -11.20 -15.27 -10.96
C ARG A 414 -11.51 -15.59 -9.50
N TYR A 415 -11.34 -14.61 -8.62
CA TYR A 415 -11.65 -14.75 -7.19
C TYR A 415 -13.14 -14.92 -6.90
N GLY A 416 -14.00 -14.13 -7.53
CA GLY A 416 -15.44 -14.27 -7.39
C GLY A 416 -15.99 -15.60 -7.92
N LYS A 417 -15.38 -16.15 -8.98
CA LYS A 417 -15.68 -17.51 -9.47
C LYS A 417 -15.22 -18.57 -8.48
N TYR A 418 -14.02 -18.44 -7.91
CA TYR A 418 -13.51 -19.34 -6.86
C TYR A 418 -14.47 -19.38 -5.65
N LEU A 419 -14.91 -18.21 -5.17
CA LEU A 419 -15.88 -18.10 -4.07
C LEU A 419 -17.32 -18.52 -4.43
N ASN A 420 -17.58 -18.94 -5.67
CA ASN A 420 -18.90 -19.28 -6.20
C ASN A 420 -19.92 -18.13 -6.10
N LEU A 421 -19.47 -16.87 -6.25
CA LEU A 421 -20.31 -15.67 -6.23
C LEU A 421 -20.73 -15.21 -7.63
N LEU A 422 -19.94 -15.56 -8.65
CA LEU A 422 -20.07 -15.05 -10.01
C LEU A 422 -20.45 -16.14 -11.03
N LYS A 423 -21.11 -15.71 -12.10
CA LYS A 423 -21.46 -16.52 -13.28
C LYS A 423 -20.45 -16.33 -14.43
N GLU A 424 -20.59 -17.08 -15.51
CA GLU A 424 -19.65 -17.08 -16.64
C GLU A 424 -19.45 -15.70 -17.31
N HIS A 425 -20.51 -14.88 -17.43
CA HIS A 425 -20.46 -13.57 -18.11
C HIS A 425 -20.08 -12.38 -17.19
N ALA A 426 -19.60 -12.65 -15.96
CA ALA A 426 -19.37 -11.61 -14.97
C ALA A 426 -18.27 -10.59 -15.35
N GLU A 427 -17.34 -10.96 -16.23
CA GLU A 427 -16.26 -10.10 -16.69
C GLU A 427 -16.78 -8.87 -17.47
N ASN A 428 -17.63 -9.11 -18.48
CA ASN A 428 -18.23 -8.03 -19.26
C ASN A 428 -19.12 -7.12 -18.41
N GLU A 429 -19.84 -7.70 -17.45
CA GLU A 429 -20.70 -6.94 -16.54
C GLU A 429 -19.87 -6.06 -15.60
N LEU A 430 -18.77 -6.58 -15.04
CA LEU A 430 -17.86 -5.79 -14.20
C LEU A 430 -17.15 -4.70 -15.01
N CYS A 431 -16.70 -4.99 -16.22
CA CYS A 431 -16.13 -3.98 -17.12
C CYS A 431 -17.10 -2.82 -17.32
N PHE A 432 -18.37 -3.12 -17.60
CA PHE A 432 -19.40 -2.10 -17.77
C PHE A 432 -19.65 -1.30 -16.49
N VAL A 433 -19.65 -1.94 -15.31
CA VAL A 433 -19.79 -1.24 -14.02
C VAL A 433 -18.65 -0.23 -13.85
N LEU A 434 -17.40 -0.64 -14.08
CA LEU A 434 -16.23 0.21 -13.91
C LEU A 434 -16.22 1.38 -14.90
N MET A 435 -16.54 1.15 -16.18
CA MET A 435 -16.65 2.23 -17.17
C MET A 435 -17.71 3.27 -16.78
N ASN A 436 -18.85 2.84 -16.22
CA ASN A 436 -19.86 3.76 -15.73
C ASN A 436 -19.40 4.53 -14.49
N CYS A 437 -18.65 3.89 -13.60
CA CYS A 437 -18.07 4.54 -12.43
C CYS A 437 -17.08 5.62 -12.87
N GLU A 438 -16.19 5.33 -13.80
CA GLU A 438 -15.22 6.28 -14.34
C GLU A 438 -15.92 7.51 -14.92
N LYS A 439 -16.88 7.33 -15.84
CA LYS A 439 -17.68 8.44 -16.39
C LYS A 439 -18.46 9.23 -15.34
N PHE A 440 -19.01 8.55 -14.35
CA PHE A 440 -19.71 9.21 -13.24
C PHE A 440 -18.76 10.07 -12.41
N LEU A 441 -17.55 9.58 -12.14
CA LEU A 441 -16.55 10.27 -11.35
C LEU A 441 -15.88 11.41 -12.13
N GLU A 442 -15.61 11.25 -13.43
CA GLU A 442 -15.08 12.31 -14.31
C GLU A 442 -15.95 13.57 -14.30
N GLN A 443 -17.28 13.42 -14.24
CA GLN A 443 -18.21 14.56 -14.10
C GLN A 443 -18.02 15.36 -12.80
N GLN A 444 -17.37 14.75 -11.80
CA GLN A 444 -17.08 15.34 -10.50
C GLN A 444 -15.59 15.65 -10.33
N GLN A 445 -14.79 15.58 -11.39
CA GLN A 445 -13.36 15.87 -11.36
C GLN A 445 -13.04 17.30 -11.81
N ARG A 446 -11.88 17.80 -11.38
CA ARG A 446 -11.28 19.06 -11.82
C ARG A 446 -10.11 18.76 -12.75
N THR A 447 -9.95 19.60 -13.76
CA THR A 447 -8.73 19.61 -14.56
C THR A 447 -7.60 20.24 -13.76
N VAL A 448 -6.49 19.51 -13.61
CA VAL A 448 -5.29 19.98 -12.91
C VAL A 448 -4.10 19.78 -13.83
N VAL A 449 -3.21 20.78 -13.91
CA VAL A 449 -1.94 20.66 -14.62
C VAL A 449 -0.87 20.43 -13.57
N SER A 450 -0.29 19.23 -13.54
CA SER A 450 0.73 18.85 -12.56
C SER A 450 1.85 18.03 -13.21
N SER A 451 3.05 18.13 -12.62
CA SER A 451 4.19 17.28 -12.97
C SER A 451 4.09 15.86 -12.38
N LEU A 452 3.20 15.63 -11.41
CA LEU A 452 3.00 14.33 -10.77
C LEU A 452 2.28 13.36 -11.72
N CYS A 453 2.83 12.16 -11.90
CA CYS A 453 2.27 11.14 -12.77
C CYS A 453 0.85 10.77 -12.34
N CYS A 454 0.60 10.66 -11.03
CA CYS A 454 -0.71 10.29 -10.49
C CYS A 454 -1.82 11.31 -10.78
N LEU A 455 -1.49 12.54 -11.20
CA LEU A 455 -2.47 13.58 -11.53
C LEU A 455 -2.59 13.85 -13.04
N GLN A 456 -1.80 13.17 -13.88
CA GLN A 456 -1.78 13.39 -15.33
C GLN A 456 -2.87 12.61 -16.07
N GLU A 457 -3.29 11.46 -15.54
CA GLU A 457 -4.22 10.53 -16.19
C GLU A 457 -5.42 10.24 -15.28
N CYS A 458 -6.29 9.32 -15.71
CA CYS A 458 -7.32 8.75 -14.86
C CYS A 458 -6.72 8.12 -13.60
N TYR A 459 -7.58 7.76 -12.63
CA TYR A 459 -7.16 7.21 -11.35
C TYR A 459 -6.07 6.13 -11.51
N PRO A 460 -4.91 6.26 -10.84
CA PRO A 460 -3.72 5.46 -11.15
C PRO A 460 -3.83 3.97 -10.81
N GLY A 461 -4.85 3.56 -10.05
CA GLY A 461 -5.03 2.20 -9.53
C GLY A 461 -6.31 1.52 -10.00
N TYR A 462 -6.63 0.39 -9.38
CA TYR A 462 -7.88 -0.33 -9.63
C TYR A 462 -8.95 0.01 -8.58
N ASP A 463 -10.22 0.04 -8.99
CA ASP A 463 -11.35 0.31 -8.09
C ASP A 463 -11.76 -0.95 -7.32
N TRP A 464 -10.96 -1.30 -6.31
CA TRP A 464 -11.21 -2.44 -5.41
C TRP A 464 -12.56 -2.35 -4.70
N PHE A 465 -13.04 -1.13 -4.41
CA PHE A 465 -14.31 -0.94 -3.72
C PHE A 465 -15.50 -1.28 -4.63
N ALA A 466 -15.54 -0.72 -5.85
CA ALA A 466 -16.61 -1.03 -6.81
C ALA A 466 -16.65 -2.54 -7.13
N SER A 467 -15.49 -3.17 -7.28
CA SER A 467 -15.36 -4.62 -7.48
C SER A 467 -15.82 -5.42 -6.26
N SER A 468 -15.52 -4.98 -5.04
CA SER A 468 -16.03 -5.61 -3.82
C SER A 468 -17.55 -5.51 -3.73
N VAL A 469 -18.14 -4.35 -4.06
CA VAL A 469 -19.60 -4.18 -4.12
C VAL A 469 -20.21 -5.10 -5.18
N PHE A 470 -19.61 -5.21 -6.36
CA PHE A 470 -20.09 -6.11 -7.42
C PHE A 470 -20.14 -7.58 -6.94
N LEU A 471 -19.11 -8.03 -6.21
CA LEU A 471 -19.09 -9.37 -5.60
C LEU A 471 -20.15 -9.51 -4.50
N ILE A 472 -20.34 -8.52 -3.63
CA ILE A 472 -21.40 -8.50 -2.61
C ILE A 472 -22.78 -8.63 -3.27
N MET A 473 -22.99 -7.91 -4.38
CA MET A 473 -24.23 -7.96 -5.17
C MET A 473 -24.34 -9.21 -6.07
N SER A 474 -23.48 -10.22 -5.88
CA SER A 474 -23.51 -11.49 -6.62
C SER A 474 -23.40 -11.31 -8.15
N GLY A 475 -22.66 -10.29 -8.58
CA GLY A 475 -22.46 -9.97 -10.00
C GLY A 475 -23.63 -9.26 -10.69
N ASP A 476 -24.61 -8.74 -9.94
CA ASP A 476 -25.72 -7.98 -10.50
C ASP A 476 -25.29 -6.54 -10.83
N ARG A 477 -25.14 -6.27 -12.14
CA ARG A 477 -24.74 -4.96 -12.66
C ARG A 477 -25.65 -3.82 -12.21
N GLU A 478 -26.97 -3.97 -12.37
CA GLU A 478 -27.92 -2.88 -12.17
C GLU A 478 -28.03 -2.51 -10.69
N LYS A 479 -28.04 -3.52 -9.82
CA LYS A 479 -27.99 -3.30 -8.38
C LYS A 479 -26.69 -2.63 -7.96
N THR A 480 -25.55 -3.08 -8.50
CA THR A 480 -24.23 -2.51 -8.18
C THR A 480 -24.17 -1.03 -8.55
N LEU A 481 -24.59 -0.65 -9.76
CA LEU A 481 -24.59 0.74 -10.21
C LEU A 481 -25.53 1.61 -9.39
N THR A 482 -26.75 1.12 -9.14
CA THR A 482 -27.75 1.84 -8.35
C THR A 482 -27.23 2.09 -6.93
N PHE A 483 -26.63 1.07 -6.32
CA PHE A 483 -26.01 1.18 -5.01
C PHE A 483 -24.87 2.21 -4.99
N LEU A 484 -23.91 2.12 -5.92
CA LEU A 484 -22.75 3.02 -5.97
C LEU A 484 -23.17 4.47 -6.17
N GLN A 485 -24.16 4.72 -7.02
CA GLN A 485 -24.72 6.06 -7.22
C GLN A 485 -25.34 6.62 -5.93
N GLN A 486 -26.16 5.83 -5.23
CA GLN A 486 -26.77 6.27 -3.96
C GLN A 486 -25.71 6.44 -2.86
N PHE A 487 -24.75 5.53 -2.80
CA PHE A 487 -23.66 5.54 -1.84
C PHE A 487 -22.77 6.78 -2.01
N SER A 488 -22.58 7.27 -3.24
CA SER A 488 -21.76 8.43 -3.56
C SER A 488 -22.15 9.71 -2.82
N CYS A 489 -23.40 9.82 -2.36
CA CYS A 489 -23.88 10.98 -1.59
C CYS A 489 -23.45 10.96 -0.12
N LEU A 490 -23.09 9.80 0.41
CA LEU A 490 -22.80 9.61 1.83
C LEU A 490 -21.34 9.97 2.14
N LEU A 491 -21.08 10.45 3.36
CA LEU A 491 -19.72 10.73 3.82
C LEU A 491 -18.82 9.48 3.78
N VAL A 492 -19.38 8.30 4.05
CA VAL A 492 -18.63 7.02 4.04
C VAL A 492 -17.97 6.76 2.68
N SER A 493 -18.59 7.22 1.59
CA SER A 493 -18.02 7.07 0.25
C SER A 493 -16.70 7.81 0.04
N ALA A 494 -16.42 8.87 0.81
CA ALA A 494 -15.15 9.58 0.78
C ALA A 494 -13.95 8.72 1.24
N PHE A 495 -14.20 7.73 2.10
CA PHE A 495 -13.17 6.98 2.80
C PHE A 495 -13.08 5.51 2.36
N LEU A 496 -14.19 4.91 1.94
CA LEU A 496 -14.19 3.54 1.38
C LEU A 496 -13.95 3.51 -0.13
N TRP A 497 -14.44 4.50 -0.88
CA TRP A 497 -14.37 4.52 -2.33
C TRP A 497 -13.29 5.51 -2.80
N LEU A 498 -12.03 5.10 -2.72
CA LEU A 498 -10.86 5.98 -2.95
C LEU A 498 -10.88 6.72 -4.31
N PRO A 499 -11.21 6.08 -5.46
CA PRO A 499 -11.31 6.77 -6.74
C PRO A 499 -12.25 7.98 -6.73
N ARG A 500 -13.25 7.98 -5.84
CA ARG A 500 -14.27 9.04 -5.75
C ARG A 500 -13.71 10.41 -5.41
N LEU A 501 -12.65 10.48 -4.61
CA LEU A 501 -12.03 11.74 -4.22
C LEU A 501 -10.76 12.07 -5.01
N HIS A 502 -10.36 11.20 -5.93
CA HIS A 502 -9.31 11.49 -6.88
C HIS A 502 -9.73 12.64 -7.80
N LEU A 503 -8.91 13.71 -7.86
CA LEU A 503 -9.18 14.93 -8.62
C LEU A 503 -10.54 15.60 -8.34
N SER A 504 -11.20 15.30 -7.22
CA SER A 504 -12.59 15.66 -7.02
C SER A 504 -12.82 17.17 -6.83
N MET A 505 -13.87 17.69 -7.44
CA MET A 505 -14.34 19.07 -7.25
C MET A 505 -14.79 19.38 -5.81
N HIS A 506 -14.99 18.34 -5.00
CA HIS A 506 -15.38 18.48 -3.62
C HIS A 506 -14.22 18.81 -2.68
N LEU A 507 -12.96 18.67 -3.12
CA LEU A 507 -11.79 18.99 -2.32
C LEU A 507 -11.26 20.41 -2.61
N PRO A 508 -10.56 21.04 -1.66
CA PRO A 508 -9.83 22.28 -1.91
C PRO A 508 -8.78 22.09 -3.02
N VAL A 509 -8.53 23.14 -3.82
CA VAL A 509 -7.59 23.07 -4.96
C VAL A 509 -6.20 22.63 -4.51
N THR A 510 -5.70 23.21 -3.41
CA THR A 510 -4.38 22.88 -2.83
C THR A 510 -4.26 21.41 -2.41
N THR A 511 -5.36 20.81 -1.94
CA THR A 511 -5.40 19.38 -1.60
C THR A 511 -5.30 18.52 -2.84
N VAL A 512 -6.04 18.87 -3.90
CA VAL A 512 -6.01 18.12 -5.16
C VAL A 512 -4.63 18.20 -5.82
N GLU A 513 -4.02 19.38 -5.88
CA GLU A 513 -2.69 19.59 -6.46
C GLU A 513 -1.59 18.80 -5.74
N SER A 514 -1.76 18.53 -4.44
CA SER A 514 -0.82 17.73 -3.65
C SER A 514 -0.82 16.24 -4.01
N GLY A 515 -1.89 15.73 -4.62
CA GLY A 515 -2.12 14.30 -4.82
C GLY A 515 -2.32 13.48 -3.53
N ILE A 516 -2.41 14.13 -2.36
CA ILE A 516 -2.56 13.46 -1.07
C ILE A 516 -4.04 13.19 -0.78
N HIS A 517 -4.41 11.92 -0.67
CA HIS A 517 -5.79 11.51 -0.43
C HIS A 517 -6.25 11.75 1.03
N PRO A 518 -7.52 12.12 1.30
CA PRO A 518 -8.04 12.32 2.67
C PRO A 518 -7.91 11.14 3.61
N VAL A 519 -7.92 9.91 3.09
CA VAL A 519 -7.66 8.71 3.90
C VAL A 519 -6.28 8.80 4.57
N TYR A 520 -5.26 9.39 3.92
CA TYR A 520 -3.94 9.56 4.54
C TYR A 520 -3.95 10.62 5.63
N PHE A 521 -4.27 11.88 5.29
CA PHE A 521 -4.14 12.99 6.24
C PHE A 521 -5.25 13.04 7.32
N CYS A 522 -6.35 12.29 7.13
CA CYS A 522 -7.39 12.11 8.15
C CYS A 522 -7.32 10.71 8.79
N SER A 523 -7.67 9.64 8.05
CA SER A 523 -7.78 8.30 8.66
C SER A 523 -6.44 7.83 9.21
N SER A 524 -5.37 7.86 8.42
CA SER A 524 -4.05 7.39 8.88
C SER A 524 -3.47 8.26 10.00
N HIS A 525 -3.70 9.57 9.97
CA HIS A 525 -3.32 10.46 11.07
C HIS A 525 -3.98 10.05 12.39
N HIS A 526 -5.29 9.80 12.37
CA HIS A 526 -6.03 9.39 13.55
C HIS A 526 -5.70 7.97 13.99
N ILE A 527 -5.37 7.07 13.06
CA ILE A 527 -4.85 5.74 13.40
C ILE A 527 -3.55 5.88 14.20
N GLU A 528 -2.59 6.68 13.76
CA GLU A 528 -1.34 6.88 14.52
C GLU A 528 -1.59 7.51 15.89
N MET A 529 -2.49 8.50 15.98
CA MET A 529 -2.88 9.12 17.24
C MET A 529 -3.52 8.11 18.21
N LEU A 530 -4.49 7.33 17.75
CA LEU A 530 -5.17 6.32 18.58
C LEU A 530 -4.22 5.18 18.94
N LEU A 531 -3.34 4.78 18.04
CA LEU A 531 -2.34 3.75 18.32
C LEU A 531 -1.42 4.19 19.45
N LYS A 532 -0.97 5.45 19.43
CA LYS A 532 -0.16 6.04 20.50
C LYS A 532 -0.92 6.10 21.83
N ALA A 533 -2.22 6.36 21.82
CA ALA A 533 -3.04 6.48 23.02
C ALA A 533 -3.45 5.12 23.62
N GLU A 534 -3.98 4.21 22.78
CA GLU A 534 -4.61 2.95 23.20
C GLU A 534 -3.65 1.76 23.22
N LEU A 535 -2.64 1.76 22.32
CA LEU A 535 -1.69 0.65 22.15
C LEU A 535 -0.24 1.16 22.11
N PRO A 536 0.25 1.82 23.17
CA PRO A 536 1.55 2.50 23.15
C PRO A 536 2.75 1.56 22.91
N LEU A 537 2.65 0.29 23.34
CA LEU A 537 3.67 -0.72 23.06
C LEU A 537 3.78 -1.03 21.57
N VAL A 538 2.63 -1.14 20.89
CA VAL A 538 2.58 -1.34 19.45
C VAL A 538 3.13 -0.10 18.75
N PHE A 539 2.72 1.10 19.15
CA PHE A 539 3.26 2.35 18.58
C PHE A 539 4.79 2.43 18.72
N SER A 540 5.34 2.06 19.88
CA SER A 540 6.79 2.01 20.10
C SER A 540 7.49 0.99 19.20
N ALA A 541 6.88 -0.17 18.97
CA ALA A 541 7.43 -1.21 18.08
C ALA A 541 7.62 -0.70 16.64
N PHE A 542 6.65 0.06 16.10
CA PHE A 542 6.78 0.72 14.79
C PHE A 542 7.94 1.72 14.76
N HIS A 543 8.04 2.57 15.79
CA HIS A 543 9.12 3.55 15.87
C HIS A 543 10.50 2.89 15.96
N MET A 544 10.64 1.82 16.74
CA MET A 544 11.88 1.03 16.84
C MET A 544 12.22 0.32 15.53
N SER A 545 11.20 -0.09 14.76
CA SER A 545 11.38 -0.72 13.45
C SER A 545 11.62 0.28 12.31
N GLY A 546 11.46 1.59 12.56
CA GLY A 546 11.81 2.66 11.62
C GLY A 546 10.82 2.86 10.48
N PHE A 547 9.53 2.58 10.68
CA PHE A 547 8.48 2.84 9.69
C PHE A 547 7.16 3.25 10.33
N ALA A 548 6.27 3.86 9.54
CA ALA A 548 5.03 4.43 10.06
C ALA A 548 3.85 3.43 10.02
N PRO A 549 3.01 3.37 11.08
CA PRO A 549 1.78 2.56 11.05
C PRO A 549 0.82 2.94 9.92
N SER A 550 0.84 4.22 9.51
CA SER A 550 0.06 4.75 8.39
C SER A 550 0.30 3.99 7.09
N GLN A 551 1.53 3.57 6.81
CA GLN A 551 1.91 2.85 5.59
C GLN A 551 1.19 1.51 5.49
N ILE A 552 1.17 0.74 6.58
CA ILE A 552 0.51 -0.56 6.63
C ILE A 552 -1.00 -0.40 6.53
N CYS A 553 -1.57 0.55 7.27
CA CYS A 553 -3.02 0.78 7.25
C CYS A 553 -3.51 1.27 5.89
N LEU A 554 -2.74 2.12 5.21
CA LEU A 554 -3.08 2.57 3.88
C LEU A 554 -3.13 1.40 2.91
N GLN A 555 -2.12 0.52 2.93
CA GLN A 555 -2.12 -0.68 2.08
C GLN A 555 -3.36 -1.54 2.35
N TRP A 556 -3.74 -1.75 3.61
CA TRP A 556 -4.97 -2.49 3.93
C TRP A 556 -6.23 -1.79 3.43
N ILE A 557 -6.35 -0.48 3.63
CA ILE A 557 -7.54 0.30 3.26
C ILE A 557 -7.69 0.44 1.74
N THR A 558 -6.60 0.72 1.01
CA THR A 558 -6.62 0.98 -0.44
C THR A 558 -7.11 -0.23 -1.25
N GLN A 559 -6.87 -1.44 -0.75
CA GLN A 559 -7.34 -2.69 -1.35
C GLN A 559 -8.47 -3.36 -0.57
N CYS A 560 -9.20 -2.64 0.29
CA CYS A 560 -10.34 -3.17 1.06
C CYS A 560 -10.02 -4.47 1.86
N PHE A 561 -8.79 -4.61 2.37
CA PHE A 561 -8.26 -5.79 3.07
C PHE A 561 -8.19 -7.08 2.23
N TRP A 562 -8.29 -7.00 0.91
CA TRP A 562 -8.00 -8.14 0.02
C TRP A 562 -6.59 -8.67 0.30
N ASN A 563 -6.39 -9.99 0.22
CA ASN A 563 -5.19 -10.74 0.64
C ASN A 563 -4.90 -10.84 2.14
N TYR A 564 -5.58 -10.05 2.98
CA TYR A 564 -5.34 -10.04 4.42
C TYR A 564 -6.47 -10.69 5.22
N MET A 565 -7.71 -10.54 4.75
CA MET A 565 -8.91 -11.08 5.41
C MET A 565 -9.65 -12.03 4.47
N ASP A 566 -10.35 -13.01 5.06
CA ASP A 566 -11.29 -13.85 4.31
C ASP A 566 -12.46 -12.99 3.80
N TRP A 567 -13.11 -13.42 2.72
CA TRP A 567 -14.18 -12.66 2.06
C TRP A 567 -15.32 -12.24 2.99
N ASN A 568 -15.69 -13.08 3.94
CA ASN A 568 -16.72 -12.76 4.93
C ASN A 568 -16.33 -11.58 5.81
N GLU A 569 -15.06 -11.49 6.22
CA GLU A 569 -14.57 -10.41 7.08
C GLU A 569 -14.39 -9.11 6.28
N ILE A 570 -14.02 -9.18 4.99
CA ILE A 570 -14.05 -8.03 4.07
C ILE A 570 -15.48 -7.47 3.95
N CYS A 571 -16.45 -8.38 3.78
CA CYS A 571 -17.87 -8.03 3.75
C CYS A 571 -18.32 -7.35 5.05
N HIS A 572 -17.89 -7.88 6.21
CA HIS A 572 -18.20 -7.29 7.51
C HIS A 572 -17.53 -5.92 7.69
N TYR A 573 -16.28 -5.73 7.25
CA TYR A 573 -15.58 -4.44 7.26
C TYR A 573 -16.35 -3.37 6.47
N ILE A 574 -16.80 -3.68 5.26
CA ILE A 574 -17.62 -2.76 4.46
C ILE A 574 -18.95 -2.48 5.18
N ALA A 575 -19.60 -3.52 5.72
CA ALA A 575 -20.87 -3.39 6.43
C ALA A 575 -20.78 -2.47 7.65
N ILE A 576 -19.80 -2.67 8.53
CA ILE A 576 -19.65 -1.82 9.73
C ILE A 576 -19.38 -0.36 9.35
N CYS A 577 -18.58 -0.10 8.31
CA CYS A 577 -18.29 1.26 7.87
C CYS A 577 -19.54 1.93 7.28
N VAL A 578 -20.37 1.17 6.55
CA VAL A 578 -21.65 1.65 6.00
C VAL A 578 -22.68 1.91 7.11
N PHE A 579 -22.90 0.94 8.01
CA PHE A 579 -23.93 1.03 9.05
C PHE A 579 -23.54 2.01 10.17
N LEU A 580 -22.32 1.89 10.68
CA LEU A 580 -21.89 2.56 11.90
C LEU A 580 -21.22 3.91 11.62
N GLY A 581 -20.49 4.05 10.51
CA GLY A 581 -19.92 5.32 10.04
C GLY A 581 -18.49 5.18 9.52
N PRO A 582 -17.94 6.24 8.90
CA PRO A 582 -16.60 6.20 8.31
C PRO A 582 -15.49 6.08 9.37
N ASP A 583 -15.75 6.55 10.60
CA ASP A 583 -14.86 6.45 11.76
C ASP A 583 -14.54 5.00 12.14
N TYR A 584 -15.43 4.05 11.82
CA TYR A 584 -15.16 2.62 12.03
C TYR A 584 -14.03 2.07 11.17
N GLN A 585 -13.65 2.74 10.06
CA GLN A 585 -12.42 2.40 9.33
C GLN A 585 -11.18 2.54 10.23
N ILE A 586 -11.14 3.57 11.08
CA ILE A 586 -10.03 3.82 12.02
C ILE A 586 -10.07 2.77 13.13
N TYR A 587 -11.23 2.55 13.75
CA TYR A 587 -11.39 1.59 14.85
C TYR A 587 -11.07 0.16 14.42
N MET A 588 -11.34 -0.17 13.16
CA MET A 588 -10.94 -1.45 12.56
C MET A 588 -9.44 -1.63 12.52
N CYS A 589 -8.69 -0.67 12.00
CA CYS A 589 -7.23 -0.73 11.99
C CYS A 589 -6.65 -0.85 13.42
N ILE A 590 -7.20 -0.11 14.38
CA ILE A 590 -6.79 -0.21 15.80
C ILE A 590 -7.12 -1.59 16.38
N SER A 591 -8.25 -2.18 16.01
CA SER A 591 -8.64 -3.53 16.44
C SER A 591 -7.74 -4.61 15.85
N VAL A 592 -7.32 -4.46 14.58
CA VAL A 592 -6.33 -5.34 13.95
C VAL A 592 -5.00 -5.23 14.68
N PHE A 593 -4.52 -4.03 15.01
CA PHE A 593 -3.29 -3.89 15.79
C PHE A 593 -3.38 -4.45 17.20
N ARG A 594 -4.56 -4.35 17.84
CA ARG A 594 -4.80 -4.99 19.14
C ARG A 594 -4.73 -6.52 19.04
N HIS A 595 -5.30 -7.08 17.97
CA HIS A 595 -5.24 -8.51 17.71
C HIS A 595 -3.79 -9.00 17.52
N LEU A 596 -3.02 -8.27 16.70
CA LEU A 596 -1.64 -8.60 16.36
C LEU A 596 -0.62 -8.18 17.43
N GLN A 597 -1.03 -7.65 18.58
CA GLN A 597 -0.11 -7.01 19.52
C GLN A 597 1.06 -7.92 19.93
N GLN A 598 0.80 -9.21 20.19
CA GLN A 598 1.87 -10.14 20.58
C GLN A 598 2.81 -10.46 19.42
N ASP A 599 2.26 -10.68 18.23
CA ASP A 599 3.06 -10.96 17.03
C ASP A 599 3.91 -9.75 16.64
N ILE A 600 3.36 -8.53 16.75
CA ILE A 600 4.11 -7.30 16.49
C ILE A 600 5.33 -7.21 17.40
N LEU A 601 5.18 -7.47 18.70
CA LEU A 601 6.30 -7.41 19.63
C LEU A 601 7.37 -8.47 19.28
N LYS A 602 6.93 -9.70 18.98
CA LYS A 602 7.82 -10.80 18.57
C LYS A 602 8.60 -10.48 17.28
N HIS A 603 7.92 -9.96 16.26
CA HIS A 603 8.54 -9.61 14.97
C HIS A 603 9.36 -8.30 15.03
N THR A 604 9.14 -7.47 16.06
CA THR A 604 10.06 -6.36 16.35
C THR A 604 11.40 -6.88 16.84
N GLU A 605 11.40 -7.88 17.72
CA GLU A 605 12.64 -8.52 18.20
C GLU A 605 13.39 -9.25 17.08
N ALA A 606 12.65 -9.87 16.15
CA ALA A 606 13.21 -10.55 14.98
C ALA A 606 13.64 -9.61 13.84
N GLN A 607 13.41 -8.30 13.97
CA GLN A 607 13.78 -7.28 12.96
C GLN A 607 13.14 -7.48 11.58
N ASP A 608 11.95 -8.10 11.54
CA ASP A 608 11.21 -8.42 10.32
C ASP A 608 9.76 -7.90 10.34
N LEU A 609 9.39 -7.09 11.35
CA LEU A 609 8.03 -6.57 11.56
C LEU A 609 7.36 -6.01 10.30
N GLN A 610 8.07 -5.19 9.53
CA GLN A 610 7.49 -4.56 8.33
C GLN A 610 7.16 -5.61 7.25
N VAL A 611 8.02 -6.61 7.10
CA VAL A 611 7.82 -7.71 6.14
C VAL A 611 6.66 -8.56 6.60
N PHE A 612 6.62 -8.93 7.89
CA PHE A 612 5.51 -9.67 8.50
C PHE A 612 4.16 -9.00 8.23
N LEU A 613 4.02 -7.71 8.57
CA LEU A 613 2.74 -6.99 8.42
C LEU A 613 2.30 -6.80 6.96
N LYS A 614 3.22 -6.86 6.00
CA LYS A 614 2.92 -6.76 4.56
C LYS A 614 2.63 -8.12 3.93
N GLU A 615 3.31 -9.18 4.36
CA GLU A 615 3.25 -10.47 3.69
C GLU A 615 2.21 -11.43 4.27
N GLU A 616 1.99 -11.38 5.58
CA GLU A 616 1.15 -12.32 6.33
C GLU A 616 -0.31 -11.89 6.37
N ALA A 617 -1.20 -12.89 6.28
CA ALA A 617 -2.63 -12.70 6.41
C ALA A 617 -3.04 -12.57 7.88
N LEU A 618 -4.19 -11.94 8.14
CA LEU A 618 -4.72 -11.70 9.48
C LEU A 618 -5.40 -12.96 10.05
N CYS A 619 -4.59 -13.96 10.37
CA CYS A 619 -5.04 -15.27 10.83
C CYS A 619 -5.82 -15.18 12.15
N GLY A 620 -7.08 -15.62 12.15
CA GLY A 620 -7.93 -15.65 13.35
C GLY A 620 -8.55 -14.31 13.73
N PHE A 621 -8.36 -13.25 12.92
CA PHE A 621 -9.07 -12.00 13.12
C PHE A 621 -10.53 -12.12 12.66
N ARG A 622 -11.47 -11.75 13.54
CA ARG A 622 -12.88 -11.62 13.19
C ARG A 622 -13.42 -10.27 13.63
N VAL A 623 -14.10 -9.57 12.75
CA VAL A 623 -14.65 -8.23 13.00
C VAL A 623 -15.60 -8.22 14.20
N SER A 624 -16.41 -9.27 14.33
CA SER A 624 -17.39 -9.43 15.41
C SER A 624 -16.76 -9.49 16.81
N ASP A 625 -15.62 -10.16 16.95
CA ASP A 625 -14.93 -10.34 18.24
C ASP A 625 -14.42 -9.01 18.82
N TYR A 626 -14.17 -8.02 17.97
CA TYR A 626 -13.69 -6.68 18.36
C TYR A 626 -14.78 -5.61 18.37
N LEU A 627 -16.04 -5.95 18.09
CA LEU A 627 -17.10 -4.93 17.98
C LEU A 627 -17.34 -4.19 19.30
N GLU A 628 -17.29 -4.88 20.44
CA GLU A 628 -17.40 -4.23 21.76
C GLU A 628 -16.25 -3.27 22.03
N TYR A 629 -15.04 -3.62 21.60
CA TYR A 629 -13.89 -2.73 21.72
C TYR A 629 -14.05 -1.50 20.82
N MET A 630 -14.50 -1.67 19.57
CA MET A 630 -14.78 -0.55 18.67
C MET A 630 -15.86 0.39 19.21
N GLU A 631 -16.93 -0.13 19.82
CA GLU A 631 -17.96 0.68 20.49
C GLU A 631 -17.39 1.48 21.67
N SER A 632 -16.41 0.93 22.40
CA SER A 632 -15.74 1.66 23.48
C SER A 632 -14.89 2.83 22.96
N LEU A 633 -14.20 2.64 21.82
CA LEU A 633 -13.44 3.70 21.14
C LEU A 633 -14.38 4.76 20.56
N GLU A 634 -15.51 4.33 20.02
CA GLU A 634 -16.56 5.22 19.52
C GLU A 634 -17.02 6.19 20.61
N ALA A 635 -17.32 5.68 21.80
CA ALA A 635 -17.82 6.50 22.90
C ALA A 635 -16.85 7.63 23.30
N ILE A 636 -15.55 7.42 23.12
CA ILE A 636 -14.49 8.37 23.51
C ILE A 636 -14.13 9.31 22.36
N TYR A 637 -13.86 8.76 21.16
CA TYR A 637 -13.19 9.50 20.09
C TYR A 637 -14.13 10.02 18.99
N ARG A 638 -15.35 9.48 18.87
CA ARG A 638 -16.27 9.80 17.77
C ARG A 638 -16.50 11.30 17.55
N PRO A 639 -16.72 12.14 18.59
CA PRO A 639 -16.96 13.57 18.39
C PRO A 639 -15.81 14.27 17.67
N MET A 640 -14.56 13.91 18.01
CA MET A 640 -13.36 14.46 17.39
C MET A 640 -13.18 13.92 15.96
N LEU A 641 -13.21 12.60 15.80
CA LEU A 641 -12.92 11.95 14.52
C LEU A 641 -13.92 12.35 13.43
N LEU A 642 -15.23 12.27 13.74
CA LEU A 642 -16.24 12.64 12.75
C LEU A 642 -16.25 14.12 12.42
N ASN A 643 -15.88 15.00 13.37
CA ASN A 643 -15.74 16.41 13.08
C ASN A 643 -14.61 16.65 12.06
N ASP A 644 -13.44 16.04 12.27
CA ASP A 644 -12.32 16.17 11.34
C ASP A 644 -12.63 15.54 9.97
N MET A 645 -13.23 14.35 9.94
CA MET A 645 -13.64 13.68 8.69
C MET A 645 -14.69 14.46 7.89
N ARG A 646 -15.54 15.26 8.56
CA ARG A 646 -16.49 16.18 7.89
C ARG A 646 -15.84 17.46 7.39
N ASN A 647 -14.65 17.80 7.86
CA ASN A 647 -13.97 19.04 7.50
C ASN A 647 -12.99 18.87 6.32
N ILE A 648 -12.99 17.72 5.63
CA ILE A 648 -12.16 17.47 4.44
C ILE A 648 -12.39 18.47 3.27
N ARG A 649 -13.50 19.23 3.29
CA ARG A 649 -13.81 20.27 2.29
C ARG A 649 -13.31 21.66 2.69
N VAL A 650 -12.93 21.85 3.94
CA VAL A 650 -12.54 23.16 4.46
C VAL A 650 -11.15 23.47 3.95
N GLN A 651 -10.98 24.66 3.38
CA GLN A 651 -9.69 25.18 3.00
C GLN A 651 -8.95 25.56 4.28
N ASN A 652 -7.86 24.87 4.60
CA ASN A 652 -6.98 25.29 5.69
C ASN A 652 -6.26 26.55 5.20
N THR A 653 -6.76 27.72 5.60
CA THR A 653 -6.14 29.03 5.37
C THR A 653 -5.01 29.28 6.35
#